data_AF-A0A8J8GDY8-F1
#
_entry.id   AF-A0A8J8GDY8-F1
#
_cell.length_a   1.000
_cell.length_b   1.000
_cell.length_c   1.000
_cell.angle_alpha   90.00
_cell.angle_beta   90.00
_cell.angle_gamma   90.00
#
_symmetry.space_group_name_H-M   'P 1'
#
loop_
_entity.id
_entity.type
_entity.pdbx_description
1 polymer ?
#
loop_
_entity_poly.entity_id
_entity_poly.type
_entity_poly.pdbx_seq_one_letter_code
_entity_poly.pdbx_strand_id
1 'polypeptide(L)'
;MINGTQNPVVGNDEIYQYSDSLDIFNSSNATYVWNIWKKKQGKWVNITAKPPKMGQKVSFKFGEKVIGEEFKLEVFKAIPKFGSDDFDAKLVGEIIVIPASSKIAKITKVVLFNNGAKDPNKATYKDYLTARAYCITMFNKEVEFQLWEDDAEGKGHNPQINKNNKLPQKFIARVNEKGIAETKISLLSNEKVLKGIADKYLSAGDKNEGANHEYYVTATYEGRIQGASQVNVNVKNPGTQPKKDSAIFPGTSNKPPKSDKEGKVTHAYFIDSKGNPTQRIKVGDSVRIRVKTVNMIKEDIQYIVWEKDTIDALDDRIFTSPKMKIIDDISDTPALIITQEKYNKGIDANWNYSADSDKDQQQYYIEIIPLNTKAKSVSFGIDDEDKRTKVDNVRSTAVVKPKAQTTTKNCGEKFCIKIGSPNSELIREINIRLAGFGGNVPTDEFTNNSEKMVKQFQRDYMKIPETGKVCGNVLKAIDDFCNKYTEQINDYKCPCQNPNNSGEKDKAAKVDRCPEGWGKGLYSEQYLKVNITEPHRKYEYPGMHRSTLWAVSAMKFYLDFTKSVYSKYDVNRGYRCWADNNFHNRKSTNHFGKAADIRFNKNGKRTKLASDANQIRTDIFNKYLNAKWWGNPNMFALEKESDGAVTYVHVDCRDFALEYHENKFFVKTQNAVIGKSIVQLANDLGFNDMCLCGGGNSARLKKVDSKKNKFKWAHSEFGNLLAKEESGDNYNICNKTKGGYKQIKDLKIVEMTIKDIQTKQKDRDVFAVGRYQLIPKTFSGAINSLSLDLSAFLDEEMQDKIFDEYLIKIKRPKIIAYLEGEGSIEDAMYASAQEWASVGVEKGKKISDKVVKDKKGKELSRTKRTAIGGESYYANDGFNKSHITPEEIKNALKNSKNANE
;
A
#
# COMPACT_ATOMS: atom_id res chain seq x y z
N MET A 1 -19.69 18.96 8.19
CA MET A 1 -18.92 18.31 7.10
C MET A 1 -19.89 17.75 6.07
N ILE A 2 -19.52 17.76 4.78
CA ILE A 2 -20.29 17.04 3.74
C ILE A 2 -19.90 15.56 3.79
N ASN A 3 -20.88 14.68 3.96
CA ASN A 3 -20.77 13.23 3.89
C ASN A 3 -21.30 12.76 2.53
N GLY A 4 -20.47 12.07 1.75
CA GLY A 4 -20.79 11.53 0.43
C GLY A 4 -19.54 10.95 -0.24
N THR A 5 -19.70 10.10 -1.26
CA THR A 5 -18.57 9.49 -1.98
C THR A 5 -17.82 10.53 -2.81
N GLN A 6 -16.49 10.47 -2.80
CA GLN A 6 -15.66 11.28 -3.71
C GLN A 6 -15.58 10.68 -5.12
N ASN A 7 -15.94 9.40 -5.27
CA ASN A 7 -15.88 8.69 -6.55
C ASN A 7 -17.24 8.07 -6.89
N PRO A 8 -18.28 8.89 -7.17
CA PRO A 8 -19.61 8.41 -7.48
C PRO A 8 -19.62 7.57 -8.75
N VAL A 9 -20.36 6.48 -8.74
CA VAL A 9 -20.48 5.63 -9.94
C VAL A 9 -21.44 6.28 -10.92
N VAL A 10 -20.99 6.52 -12.15
CA VAL A 10 -21.86 7.14 -13.17
C VAL A 10 -23.10 6.29 -13.43
N GLY A 11 -24.23 6.96 -13.63
CA GLY A 11 -25.54 6.33 -13.79
C GLY A 11 -26.28 6.03 -12.48
N ASN A 12 -25.59 6.09 -11.33
CA ASN A 12 -26.20 5.94 -10.01
C ASN A 12 -26.54 7.31 -9.39
N ASP A 13 -27.58 7.32 -8.54
CA ASP A 13 -27.93 8.46 -7.72
C ASP A 13 -27.13 8.43 -6.42
N GLU A 14 -26.34 9.48 -6.19
CA GLU A 14 -25.37 9.53 -5.10
C GLU A 14 -25.78 10.60 -4.10
N ILE A 15 -25.87 10.20 -2.84
CA ILE A 15 -26.43 11.05 -1.78
C ILE A 15 -25.30 11.80 -1.09
N TYR A 16 -25.45 13.11 -0.98
CA TYR A 16 -24.59 14.01 -0.23
C TYR A 16 -25.37 14.65 0.90
N GLN A 17 -24.83 14.60 2.11
CA GLN A 17 -25.47 15.12 3.31
C GLN A 17 -24.54 16.06 4.06
N TYR A 18 -25.05 17.22 4.45
CA TYR A 18 -24.37 18.12 5.35
C TYR A 18 -24.74 17.80 6.80
N SER A 19 -23.72 17.59 7.64
CA SER A 19 -23.87 17.42 9.09
C SER A 19 -23.12 18.52 9.83
N ASP A 20 -23.76 19.21 10.76
CA ASP A 20 -23.13 20.22 11.61
C ASP A 20 -22.89 19.60 13.00
N SER A 21 -21.62 19.41 13.38
CA SER A 21 -21.24 18.71 14.61
C SER A 21 -21.43 19.55 15.88
N LEU A 22 -21.88 20.80 15.77
CA LEU A 22 -22.10 21.73 16.90
C LEU A 22 -23.57 22.12 17.12
N ASP A 23 -24.51 21.69 16.27
CA ASP A 23 -25.90 22.16 16.30
C ASP A 23 -26.83 21.12 16.97
N ILE A 24 -26.67 20.92 18.29
CA ILE A 24 -27.51 20.01 19.11
C ILE A 24 -28.62 20.79 19.85
N PHE A 25 -28.68 22.12 19.71
CA PHE A 25 -29.61 22.96 20.49
C PHE A 25 -30.43 23.97 19.68
N ASN A 26 -30.63 23.80 18.37
CA ASN A 26 -31.52 24.70 17.64
C ASN A 26 -32.46 24.00 16.66
N SER A 27 -33.75 24.07 16.97
CA SER A 27 -34.85 24.05 16.01
C SER A 27 -34.85 25.34 15.17
N SER A 28 -33.76 25.63 14.45
CA SER A 28 -33.71 26.79 13.56
C SER A 28 -34.27 26.42 12.18
N ASN A 29 -35.13 27.27 11.62
CA ASN A 29 -35.68 27.17 10.25
C ASN A 29 -34.58 27.45 9.18
N ALA A 30 -33.38 26.90 9.34
CA ALA A 30 -32.27 27.12 8.43
C ALA A 30 -32.40 26.24 7.18
N THR A 31 -32.35 26.86 6.00
CA THR A 31 -32.42 26.16 4.72
C THR A 31 -31.02 25.92 4.19
N TYR A 32 -30.70 24.69 3.79
CA TYR A 32 -29.41 24.37 3.18
C TYR A 32 -29.53 24.37 1.66
N VAL A 33 -28.61 25.04 0.96
CA VAL A 33 -28.63 25.20 -0.50
C VAL A 33 -27.34 24.63 -1.08
N TRP A 34 -27.47 23.76 -2.08
CA TRP A 34 -26.34 23.07 -2.69
C TRP A 34 -26.03 23.61 -4.07
N ASN A 35 -24.75 23.94 -4.27
CA ASN A 35 -24.18 24.35 -5.55
C ASN A 35 -23.24 23.27 -6.08
N ILE A 36 -23.26 23.04 -7.39
CA ILE A 36 -22.33 22.16 -8.10
C ILE A 36 -21.52 22.97 -9.11
N TRP A 37 -20.22 22.76 -9.09
CA TRP A 37 -19.25 23.42 -9.95
C TRP A 37 -18.50 22.36 -10.77
N LYS A 38 -18.22 22.66 -12.03
CA LYS A 38 -17.39 21.84 -12.91
C LYS A 38 -16.10 22.58 -13.23
N LYS A 39 -14.96 21.89 -13.17
CA LYS A 39 -13.67 22.48 -13.54
C LYS A 39 -13.51 22.48 -15.05
N LYS A 40 -13.29 23.65 -15.65
CA LYS A 40 -13.02 23.84 -17.08
C LYS A 40 -11.79 24.73 -17.24
N GLN A 41 -10.77 24.24 -17.96
CA GLN A 41 -9.50 24.98 -18.20
C GLN A 41 -8.89 25.56 -16.91
N GLY A 42 -8.92 24.79 -15.82
CA GLY A 42 -8.37 25.20 -14.52
C GLY A 42 -9.25 26.15 -13.70
N LYS A 43 -10.37 26.63 -14.23
CA LYS A 43 -11.33 27.50 -13.52
C LYS A 43 -12.59 26.72 -13.13
N TRP A 44 -13.16 27.05 -11.97
CA TRP A 44 -14.45 26.50 -11.53
C TRP A 44 -15.60 27.26 -12.16
N VAL A 45 -16.50 26.55 -12.84
CA VAL A 45 -17.71 27.11 -13.45
C VAL A 45 -18.91 26.56 -12.70
N ASN A 46 -19.76 27.44 -12.18
CA ASN A 46 -21.01 27.03 -11.51
C ASN A 46 -21.96 26.45 -12.55
N ILE A 47 -22.42 25.22 -12.34
CA ILE A 47 -23.36 24.52 -13.21
C ILE A 47 -24.63 24.12 -12.47
N THR A 48 -24.93 24.77 -11.35
CA THR A 48 -26.10 24.50 -10.51
C THR A 48 -27.38 24.78 -11.28
N ALA A 49 -28.27 23.78 -11.36
CA ALA A 49 -29.59 23.95 -11.94
C ALA A 49 -30.42 24.96 -11.10
N LYS A 50 -31.28 25.73 -11.75
CA LYS A 50 -32.22 26.64 -11.07
C LYS A 50 -33.64 26.04 -11.11
N PRO A 51 -34.32 25.87 -9.96
CA PRO A 51 -33.87 26.19 -8.61
C PRO A 51 -32.79 25.21 -8.08
N PRO A 52 -31.87 25.66 -7.20
CA PRO A 52 -30.81 24.82 -6.63
C PRO A 52 -31.42 23.73 -5.74
N LYS A 53 -30.68 22.62 -5.55
CA LYS A 53 -31.12 21.56 -4.63
C LYS A 53 -31.04 22.08 -3.19
N MET A 54 -32.11 21.86 -2.43
CA MET A 54 -32.24 22.35 -1.05
C MET A 54 -32.43 21.20 -0.05
N GLY A 55 -32.02 21.43 1.19
CA GLY A 55 -32.13 20.48 2.30
C GLY A 55 -30.77 19.98 2.80
N GLN A 56 -30.75 19.42 4.02
CA GLN A 56 -29.52 18.86 4.60
C GLN A 56 -28.97 17.67 3.81
N LYS A 57 -29.82 16.98 3.03
CA LYS A 57 -29.47 15.79 2.25
C LYS A 57 -30.00 15.95 0.83
N VAL A 58 -29.13 15.82 -0.18
CA VAL A 58 -29.46 15.95 -1.61
C VAL A 58 -28.83 14.82 -2.41
N SER A 59 -29.44 14.44 -3.54
CA SER A 59 -28.85 13.50 -4.49
C SER A 59 -28.15 14.21 -5.64
N PHE A 60 -27.08 13.65 -6.19
CA PHE A 60 -26.50 14.04 -7.47
C PHE A 60 -26.28 12.80 -8.34
N LYS A 61 -26.54 12.93 -9.63
CA LYS A 61 -26.37 11.85 -10.61
C LYS A 61 -25.41 12.30 -11.69
N PHE A 62 -24.35 11.53 -11.91
CA PHE A 62 -23.32 11.83 -12.89
C PHE A 62 -23.48 10.93 -14.11
N GLY A 63 -23.41 11.51 -15.31
CA GLY A 63 -23.50 10.76 -16.57
C GLY A 63 -22.16 10.19 -17.02
N GLU A 64 -22.18 9.21 -17.93
CA GLU A 64 -20.94 8.58 -18.43
C GLU A 64 -19.95 9.55 -19.09
N LYS A 65 -20.44 10.67 -19.66
CA LYS A 65 -19.59 11.65 -20.36
C LYS A 65 -18.65 12.44 -19.43
N VAL A 66 -18.85 12.34 -18.11
CA VAL A 66 -18.11 13.14 -17.12
C VAL A 66 -17.22 12.29 -16.22
N ILE A 67 -16.96 11.03 -16.62
CA ILE A 67 -16.02 10.14 -15.91
C ILE A 67 -14.63 10.78 -15.87
N GLY A 68 -14.03 10.80 -14.68
CA GLY A 68 -12.69 11.36 -14.46
C GLY A 68 -12.62 12.90 -14.49
N GLU A 69 -13.73 13.59 -14.71
CA GLU A 69 -13.80 15.05 -14.59
C GLU A 69 -13.98 15.48 -13.13
N GLU A 70 -13.38 16.61 -12.75
CA GLU A 70 -13.49 17.15 -11.39
C GLU A 70 -14.73 18.05 -11.23
N PHE A 71 -15.57 17.69 -10.26
CA PHE A 71 -16.68 18.49 -9.76
C PHE A 71 -16.41 18.94 -8.33
N LYS A 72 -16.99 20.08 -7.95
CA LYS A 72 -17.00 20.56 -6.57
C LYS A 72 -18.44 20.79 -6.14
N LEU A 73 -18.83 20.17 -5.03
CA LEU A 73 -20.11 20.42 -4.37
C LEU A 73 -19.87 21.35 -3.19
N GLU A 74 -20.68 22.40 -3.09
CA GLU A 74 -20.68 23.36 -2.00
C GLU A 74 -22.07 23.39 -1.38
N VAL A 75 -22.13 23.51 -0.05
CA VAL A 75 -23.39 23.67 0.67
C VAL A 75 -23.36 24.93 1.51
N PHE A 76 -24.42 25.71 1.39
CA PHE A 76 -24.63 26.98 2.08
C PHE A 76 -25.77 26.83 3.10
N LYS A 77 -25.62 27.37 4.30
CA LYS A 77 -26.70 27.52 5.29
C LYS A 77 -27.30 28.91 5.11
N ALA A 78 -28.57 28.98 4.72
CA ALA A 78 -29.35 30.19 4.58
C ALA A 78 -30.22 30.41 5.82
N ILE A 79 -30.08 31.59 6.44
CA ILE A 79 -30.82 31.97 7.64
C ILE A 79 -31.66 33.21 7.28
N PRO A 80 -32.99 33.20 7.50
CA PRO A 80 -33.83 34.37 7.26
C PRO A 80 -33.44 35.52 8.20
N LYS A 81 -33.35 36.73 7.67
CA LYS A 81 -33.15 37.93 8.50
C LYS A 81 -34.43 38.24 9.25
N PHE A 82 -34.29 38.52 10.54
CA PHE A 82 -35.45 38.83 11.38
C PHE A 82 -36.14 40.10 10.86
N GLY A 83 -37.40 39.96 10.41
CA GLY A 83 -38.23 41.06 9.93
C GLY A 83 -38.09 41.41 8.44
N SER A 84 -37.41 40.61 7.62
CA SER A 84 -37.42 40.77 6.15
C SER A 84 -37.48 39.43 5.41
N ASP A 85 -37.81 39.49 4.11
CA ASP A 85 -37.76 38.33 3.20
C ASP A 85 -36.34 38.01 2.70
N ASP A 86 -35.31 38.71 3.23
CA ASP A 86 -33.92 38.50 2.84
C ASP A 86 -33.25 37.38 3.67
N PHE A 87 -32.37 36.61 3.01
CA PHE A 87 -31.62 35.52 3.64
C PHE A 87 -30.12 35.79 3.64
N ASP A 88 -29.43 35.53 4.76
CA ASP A 88 -27.97 35.45 4.81
C ASP A 88 -27.51 34.02 4.51
N ALA A 89 -26.70 33.84 3.46
CA ALA A 89 -26.16 32.55 3.06
C ALA A 89 -24.67 32.43 3.41
N LYS A 90 -24.33 31.46 4.26
CA LYS A 90 -22.94 31.16 4.66
C LYS A 90 -22.50 29.83 4.07
N LEU A 91 -21.32 29.77 3.44
CA LEU A 91 -20.71 28.49 3.02
C LEU A 91 -20.37 27.67 4.26
N VAL A 92 -20.88 26.44 4.33
CA VAL A 92 -20.71 25.58 5.51
C VAL A 92 -20.02 24.24 5.22
N GLY A 93 -19.85 23.88 3.95
CA GLY A 93 -19.04 22.73 3.55
C GLY A 93 -18.73 22.67 2.06
N GLU A 94 -17.64 21.97 1.71
CA GLU A 94 -17.24 21.68 0.32
C GLU A 94 -16.68 20.25 0.19
N ILE A 95 -16.84 19.64 -0.99
CA ILE A 95 -16.26 18.34 -1.35
C ILE A 95 -15.92 18.29 -2.85
N ILE A 96 -14.79 17.67 -3.20
CA ILE A 96 -14.40 17.38 -4.58
C ILE A 96 -14.86 15.97 -4.95
N VAL A 97 -15.40 15.83 -6.15
CA VAL A 97 -16.06 14.64 -6.65
C VAL A 97 -15.56 14.31 -8.05
N ILE A 98 -15.11 13.07 -8.28
CA ILE A 98 -14.59 12.58 -9.55
C ILE A 98 -15.38 11.32 -9.96
N PRO A 99 -16.34 11.41 -10.89
CA PRO A 99 -17.17 10.26 -11.25
C PRO A 99 -16.38 9.10 -11.83
N ALA A 100 -16.71 7.88 -11.40
CA ALA A 100 -16.06 6.63 -11.78
C ALA A 100 -16.97 5.73 -12.63
N SER A 101 -16.37 4.86 -13.46
CA SER A 101 -17.12 3.94 -14.32
C SER A 101 -17.66 2.73 -13.54
N SER A 102 -18.81 2.20 -13.98
CA SER A 102 -19.40 0.95 -13.46
C SER A 102 -18.85 -0.33 -14.10
N LYS A 103 -18.00 -0.24 -15.14
CA LYS A 103 -17.44 -1.39 -15.88
C LYS A 103 -16.03 -1.76 -15.36
N ILE A 104 -15.68 -3.05 -15.46
CA ILE A 104 -14.41 -3.62 -14.94
C ILE A 104 -13.27 -3.38 -15.94
N ALA A 105 -12.14 -2.86 -15.44
CA ALA A 105 -10.92 -2.60 -16.21
C ALA A 105 -10.37 -3.87 -16.88
N LYS A 106 -10.24 -3.88 -18.22
CA LYS A 106 -9.79 -5.05 -18.99
C LYS A 106 -9.18 -4.69 -20.34
N ILE A 107 -8.13 -5.41 -20.76
CA ILE A 107 -7.64 -5.44 -22.14
C ILE A 107 -8.45 -6.46 -22.95
N THR A 108 -9.08 -6.05 -24.04
CA THR A 108 -9.98 -6.90 -24.84
C THR A 108 -9.32 -7.44 -26.11
N LYS A 109 -8.37 -6.70 -26.69
CA LYS A 109 -7.70 -7.09 -27.93
C LYS A 109 -6.31 -6.46 -28.00
N VAL A 110 -5.35 -7.23 -28.47
CA VAL A 110 -3.97 -6.78 -28.71
C VAL A 110 -3.65 -7.04 -30.19
N VAL A 111 -3.01 -6.08 -30.85
CA VAL A 111 -2.59 -6.20 -32.25
C VAL A 111 -1.18 -5.62 -32.43
N LEU A 112 -0.44 -6.19 -33.37
CA LEU A 112 0.85 -5.71 -33.86
C LEU A 112 0.74 -5.57 -35.38
N PHE A 113 1.15 -4.44 -35.95
CA PHE A 113 1.07 -4.22 -37.40
C PHE A 113 2.05 -3.14 -37.88
N ASN A 114 2.42 -3.20 -39.16
CA ASN A 114 3.22 -2.19 -39.85
C ASN A 114 2.30 -1.17 -40.54
N ASN A 115 2.21 0.05 -39.99
CA ASN A 115 1.33 1.10 -40.51
C ASN A 115 1.86 1.77 -41.80
N GLY A 116 3.10 1.46 -42.20
CA GLY A 116 3.76 2.04 -43.38
C GLY A 116 3.78 1.14 -44.63
N ALA A 117 3.34 -0.11 -44.51
CA ALA A 117 3.37 -1.10 -45.60
C ALA A 117 1.99 -1.34 -46.23
N LYS A 118 1.99 -1.78 -47.50
CA LYS A 118 0.77 -2.21 -48.22
C LYS A 118 0.12 -3.44 -47.57
N ASP A 119 0.93 -4.31 -46.97
CA ASP A 119 0.49 -5.44 -46.17
C ASP A 119 0.91 -5.18 -44.71
N PRO A 120 -0.05 -4.98 -43.77
CA PRO A 120 0.26 -4.64 -42.38
C PRO A 120 0.96 -5.77 -41.61
N ASN A 121 0.97 -7.00 -42.13
CA ASN A 121 1.65 -8.14 -41.55
C ASN A 121 3.03 -8.39 -42.20
N LYS A 122 3.53 -7.46 -43.02
CA LYS A 122 4.87 -7.52 -43.60
C LYS A 122 5.68 -6.27 -43.24
N ALA A 123 6.95 -6.48 -42.92
CA ALA A 123 7.87 -5.41 -42.58
C ALA A 123 9.29 -5.75 -43.02
N THR A 124 10.16 -4.74 -42.93
CA THR A 124 11.60 -4.86 -43.02
C THR A 124 12.22 -4.28 -41.76
N TYR A 125 13.47 -4.60 -41.47
CA TYR A 125 14.17 -4.01 -40.32
C TYR A 125 14.30 -2.47 -40.40
N LYS A 126 13.96 -1.84 -41.51
CA LYS A 126 13.93 -0.38 -41.67
C LYS A 126 12.59 0.25 -41.23
N ASP A 127 11.59 -0.57 -40.93
CA ASP A 127 10.23 -0.14 -40.60
C ASP A 127 9.98 -0.03 -39.08
N TYR A 128 8.81 0.50 -38.73
CA TYR A 128 8.28 0.53 -37.37
C TYR A 128 7.07 -0.37 -37.25
N LEU A 129 6.99 -1.13 -36.16
CA LEU A 129 5.77 -1.83 -35.78
C LEU A 129 4.95 -1.00 -34.80
N THR A 130 3.64 -1.05 -34.92
CA THR A 130 2.69 -0.41 -34.00
C THR A 130 2.06 -1.50 -33.13
N ALA A 131 2.35 -1.45 -31.83
CA ALA A 131 1.69 -2.29 -30.84
C ALA A 131 0.49 -1.54 -30.27
N ARG A 132 -0.70 -2.14 -30.33
CA ARG A 132 -1.95 -1.51 -29.92
C ARG A 132 -2.79 -2.46 -29.05
N ALA A 133 -3.28 -1.96 -27.93
CA ALA A 133 -4.23 -2.63 -27.05
C ALA A 133 -5.55 -1.86 -27.00
N TYR A 134 -6.66 -2.58 -27.19
CA TYR A 134 -8.01 -2.08 -26.98
C TYR A 134 -8.43 -2.44 -25.55
N CYS A 135 -8.90 -1.45 -24.81
CA CYS A 135 -9.10 -1.52 -23.38
C CYS A 135 -10.49 -0.97 -23.02
N ILE A 136 -11.13 -1.58 -22.04
CA ILE A 136 -12.38 -1.10 -21.43
C ILE A 136 -12.04 -0.58 -20.04
N THR A 137 -12.50 0.62 -19.70
CA THR A 137 -12.35 1.22 -18.36
C THR A 137 -10.91 1.32 -17.83
N MET A 138 -9.97 1.57 -18.75
CA MET A 138 -8.56 1.76 -18.43
C MET A 138 -8.04 3.15 -18.81
N PHE A 139 -8.91 4.16 -19.02
CA PHE A 139 -8.49 5.51 -19.39
C PHE A 139 -7.41 6.06 -18.45
N ASN A 140 -6.34 6.62 -19.02
CA ASN A 140 -5.19 7.16 -18.31
C ASN A 140 -4.37 6.12 -17.51
N LYS A 141 -4.68 4.82 -17.61
CA LYS A 141 -3.86 3.72 -17.08
C LYS A 141 -2.79 3.32 -18.11
N GLU A 142 -1.72 2.69 -17.62
CA GLU A 142 -0.58 2.27 -18.43
C GLU A 142 -0.68 0.78 -18.80
N VAL A 143 -0.39 0.48 -20.06
CA VAL A 143 -0.28 -0.87 -20.62
C VAL A 143 1.17 -1.08 -21.06
N GLU A 144 1.78 -2.15 -20.57
CA GLU A 144 3.14 -2.55 -20.96
C GLU A 144 3.07 -3.55 -22.11
N PHE A 145 3.75 -3.24 -23.21
CA PHE A 145 3.93 -4.11 -24.36
C PHE A 145 5.32 -4.74 -24.35
N GLN A 146 5.37 -6.02 -24.66
CA GLN A 146 6.60 -6.81 -24.78
C GLN A 146 6.62 -7.48 -26.16
N LEU A 147 7.66 -7.22 -26.96
CA LEU A 147 7.84 -7.81 -28.27
C LEU A 147 8.56 -9.16 -28.16
N TRP A 148 8.09 -10.14 -28.94
CA TRP A 148 8.59 -11.50 -28.99
C TRP A 148 8.79 -11.91 -30.45
N GLU A 149 9.82 -12.73 -30.66
CA GLU A 149 10.00 -13.56 -31.85
C GLU A 149 9.20 -14.88 -31.60
N ASP A 150 8.66 -15.50 -32.67
CA ASP A 150 7.76 -16.66 -32.62
C ASP A 150 8.35 -17.94 -33.26
N ASP A 151 9.21 -18.61 -32.51
CA ASP A 151 9.74 -19.96 -32.83
C ASP A 151 8.74 -21.13 -32.65
N ALA A 152 7.51 -20.89 -32.20
CA ALA A 152 6.57 -21.95 -31.88
C ALA A 152 5.76 -22.42 -33.11
N GLU A 153 5.54 -23.74 -33.26
CA GLU A 153 4.59 -24.25 -34.25
C GLU A 153 3.16 -23.79 -33.94
N GLY A 154 2.58 -22.97 -34.82
CA GLY A 154 1.23 -22.42 -34.68
C GLY A 154 1.22 -20.92 -34.33
N LYS A 155 0.04 -20.30 -34.28
CA LYS A 155 -0.08 -18.86 -33.94
C LYS A 155 -0.31 -18.67 -32.44
N GLY A 156 0.42 -17.75 -31.80
CA GLY A 156 0.09 -17.21 -30.48
C GLY A 156 1.17 -17.39 -29.41
N HIS A 157 0.98 -16.74 -28.25
CA HIS A 157 2.00 -16.69 -27.20
C HIS A 157 2.23 -18.06 -26.54
N ASN A 158 3.38 -18.68 -26.82
CA ASN A 158 3.85 -19.88 -26.11
C ASN A 158 4.95 -19.50 -25.08
N PRO A 159 4.61 -19.42 -23.78
CA PRO A 159 5.54 -18.94 -22.76
C PRO A 159 6.69 -19.90 -22.42
N GLN A 160 6.63 -21.17 -22.88
CA GLN A 160 7.70 -22.15 -22.65
C GLN A 160 8.73 -22.16 -23.77
N ILE A 161 8.28 -22.11 -25.02
CA ILE A 161 9.16 -22.11 -26.20
C ILE A 161 9.81 -20.73 -26.35
N ASN A 162 9.03 -19.65 -26.31
CA ASN A 162 9.51 -18.31 -26.66
C ASN A 162 10.13 -17.58 -25.44
N LYS A 163 10.38 -18.28 -24.31
CA LYS A 163 10.78 -17.69 -23.01
C LYS A 163 12.01 -16.79 -23.08
N ASN A 164 12.93 -17.11 -23.99
CA ASN A 164 14.20 -16.42 -24.20
C ASN A 164 14.20 -15.54 -25.47
N ASN A 165 13.07 -15.47 -26.19
CA ASN A 165 12.96 -14.86 -27.52
C ASN A 165 12.23 -13.52 -27.46
N LYS A 166 12.59 -12.69 -26.49
CA LYS A 166 11.97 -11.38 -26.28
C LYS A 166 13.00 -10.29 -26.39
N LEU A 167 12.58 -9.18 -27.01
CA LEU A 167 13.36 -7.96 -26.96
C LEU A 167 13.44 -7.48 -25.50
N PRO A 168 14.62 -7.30 -24.88
CA PRO A 168 14.69 -6.90 -23.47
C PRO A 168 13.98 -5.58 -23.15
N GLN A 169 13.85 -4.71 -24.14
CA GLN A 169 13.12 -3.46 -24.06
C GLN A 169 11.61 -3.68 -23.89
N LYS A 170 11.04 -3.00 -22.89
CA LYS A 170 9.59 -2.91 -22.67
C LYS A 170 9.06 -1.58 -23.20
N PHE A 171 7.86 -1.58 -23.77
CA PHE A 171 7.24 -0.39 -24.33
C PHE A 171 5.95 -0.07 -23.57
N ILE A 172 5.89 1.10 -22.94
CA ILE A 172 4.71 1.51 -22.15
C ILE A 172 3.88 2.50 -22.95
N ALA A 173 2.57 2.28 -23.01
CA ALA A 173 1.62 3.26 -23.55
C ALA A 173 0.47 3.52 -22.59
N ARG A 174 0.00 4.76 -22.59
CA ARG A 174 -1.14 5.17 -21.78
C ARG A 174 -2.43 5.09 -22.58
N VAL A 175 -3.48 4.51 -21.99
CA VAL A 175 -4.78 4.34 -22.64
C VAL A 175 -5.44 5.70 -22.83
N ASN A 176 -5.74 6.06 -24.07
CA ASN A 176 -6.42 7.31 -24.42
C ASN A 176 -7.95 7.23 -24.24
N GLU A 177 -8.63 8.34 -24.51
CA GLU A 177 -10.08 8.50 -24.38
C GLU A 177 -10.91 7.52 -25.23
N LYS A 178 -10.31 6.92 -26.26
CA LYS A 178 -10.94 5.90 -27.12
C LYS A 178 -10.72 4.48 -26.59
N GLY A 179 -10.12 4.32 -25.42
CA GLY A 179 -9.77 3.01 -24.86
C GLY A 179 -8.58 2.37 -25.56
N ILE A 180 -7.71 3.14 -26.21
CA ILE A 180 -6.58 2.62 -26.98
C ILE A 180 -5.26 3.00 -26.31
N ALA A 181 -4.44 2.00 -26.01
CA ALA A 181 -3.02 2.19 -25.69
C ALA A 181 -2.19 1.79 -26.92
N GLU A 182 -1.31 2.68 -27.39
CA GLU A 182 -0.52 2.47 -28.60
C GLU A 182 0.92 2.96 -28.43
N THR A 183 1.88 2.19 -28.92
CA THR A 183 3.30 2.56 -28.99
C THR A 183 3.93 2.06 -30.28
N LYS A 184 5.01 2.74 -30.70
CA LYS A 184 5.81 2.38 -31.88
C LYS A 184 7.08 1.67 -31.44
N ILE A 185 7.41 0.59 -32.12
CA ILE A 185 8.59 -0.23 -31.90
C ILE A 185 9.47 -0.11 -33.14
N SER A 186 10.66 0.48 -32.98
CA SER A 186 11.66 0.58 -34.05
C SER A 186 12.34 -0.77 -34.25
N LEU A 187 12.20 -1.35 -35.44
CA LEU A 187 12.94 -2.56 -35.78
C LEU A 187 14.41 -2.26 -36.09
N LEU A 188 14.70 -1.06 -36.61
CA LEU A 188 16.05 -0.64 -37.00
C LEU A 188 16.95 -0.45 -35.78
N SER A 189 16.44 0.25 -34.76
CA SER A 189 17.17 0.52 -33.52
C SER A 189 17.46 -0.75 -32.72
N ASN A 190 16.69 -1.81 -32.98
CA ASN A 190 16.83 -3.10 -32.31
C ASN A 190 17.34 -4.19 -33.26
N GLU A 191 17.79 -3.84 -34.47
CA GLU A 191 18.05 -4.80 -35.56
C GLU A 191 19.05 -5.89 -35.17
N LYS A 192 20.17 -5.53 -34.52
CA LYS A 192 21.18 -6.49 -34.08
C LYS A 192 20.64 -7.44 -33.01
N VAL A 193 19.88 -6.93 -32.04
CA VAL A 193 19.31 -7.71 -30.94
C VAL A 193 18.20 -8.63 -31.43
N LEU A 194 17.33 -8.12 -32.30
CA LEU A 194 16.21 -8.86 -32.89
C LEU A 194 16.71 -9.98 -33.82
N LYS A 195 17.70 -9.70 -34.68
CA LYS A 195 18.37 -10.75 -35.45
C LYS A 195 19.07 -11.77 -34.57
N GLY A 196 19.79 -11.32 -33.54
CA GLY A 196 20.46 -12.24 -32.62
C GLY A 196 19.51 -13.06 -31.75
N ILE A 197 18.25 -12.64 -31.60
CA ILE A 197 17.18 -13.44 -30.97
C ILE A 197 16.65 -14.47 -31.95
N ALA A 198 16.33 -14.05 -33.18
CA ALA A 198 15.84 -14.90 -34.25
C ALA A 198 16.89 -15.98 -34.63
N ASP A 199 18.09 -15.57 -35.04
CA ASP A 199 19.16 -16.49 -35.48
C ASP A 199 19.77 -17.35 -34.33
N LYS A 200 19.21 -17.35 -33.12
CA LYS A 200 19.75 -18.04 -31.94
C LYS A 200 19.49 -19.56 -31.95
N TYR A 201 18.42 -20.02 -32.61
CA TYR A 201 18.01 -21.43 -32.62
C TYR A 201 18.00 -22.02 -34.04
N LEU A 202 19.08 -21.76 -34.79
CA LEU A 202 19.31 -22.39 -36.09
C LEU A 202 19.40 -23.91 -35.94
N SER A 203 18.65 -24.65 -36.77
CA SER A 203 18.82 -26.10 -36.89
C SER A 203 20.26 -26.41 -37.32
N ALA A 204 20.79 -27.56 -36.88
CA ALA A 204 22.16 -27.95 -37.16
C ALA A 204 22.42 -28.03 -38.69
N GLY A 205 23.09 -27.01 -39.24
CA GLY A 205 23.39 -26.89 -40.67
C GLY A 205 22.85 -25.63 -41.35
N ASP A 206 21.91 -24.91 -40.72
CA ASP A 206 21.32 -23.70 -41.28
C ASP A 206 22.16 -22.45 -40.99
N LYS A 207 22.20 -21.54 -41.96
CA LYS A 207 22.92 -20.26 -41.84
C LYS A 207 22.04 -19.09 -41.36
N ASN A 208 20.72 -19.24 -41.45
CA ASN A 208 19.69 -18.28 -41.01
C ASN A 208 18.30 -18.97 -40.88
N GLU A 209 17.34 -18.35 -40.19
CA GLU A 209 15.97 -18.88 -39.97
C GLU A 209 15.05 -18.86 -41.20
N GLY A 210 15.59 -18.66 -42.40
CA GLY A 210 14.80 -18.56 -43.62
C GLY A 210 14.48 -17.11 -44.03
N ALA A 211 13.40 -16.94 -44.81
CA ALA A 211 13.17 -15.69 -45.56
C ALA A 211 12.65 -14.52 -44.71
N ASN A 212 12.02 -14.80 -43.56
CA ASN A 212 11.48 -13.79 -42.65
C ASN A 212 11.71 -14.19 -41.19
N HIS A 213 11.61 -13.23 -40.29
CA HIS A 213 11.46 -13.45 -38.85
C HIS A 213 10.05 -13.02 -38.41
N GLU A 214 9.41 -13.80 -37.55
CA GLU A 214 8.02 -13.64 -37.15
C GLU A 214 7.91 -12.95 -35.78
N TYR A 215 7.26 -11.79 -35.71
CA TYR A 215 7.11 -11.06 -34.44
C TYR A 215 5.66 -10.92 -33.98
N TYR A 216 5.45 -11.00 -32.67
CA TYR A 216 4.18 -10.72 -31.99
C TYR A 216 4.39 -9.94 -30.68
N VAL A 217 3.31 -9.42 -30.09
CA VAL A 217 3.37 -8.60 -28.87
C VAL A 217 2.42 -9.10 -27.80
N THR A 218 2.85 -9.09 -26.55
CA THR A 218 1.99 -9.31 -25.37
C THR A 218 1.71 -7.98 -24.67
N ALA A 219 0.51 -7.82 -24.12
CA ALA A 219 0.12 -6.66 -23.31
C ALA A 219 -0.11 -7.04 -21.84
N THR A 220 0.52 -6.32 -20.94
CA THR A 220 0.52 -6.53 -19.49
C THR A 220 -0.18 -5.37 -18.78
N TYR A 221 -1.07 -5.71 -17.85
CA TYR A 221 -1.71 -4.77 -16.93
C TYR A 221 -1.77 -5.37 -15.52
N GLU A 222 -1.42 -4.57 -14.51
CA GLU A 222 -1.26 -5.00 -13.10
C GLU A 222 -0.29 -6.17 -12.90
N GLY A 223 0.78 -6.19 -13.70
CA GLY A 223 1.84 -7.21 -13.60
C GLY A 223 1.47 -8.59 -14.15
N ARG A 224 0.35 -8.71 -14.87
CA ARG A 224 -0.06 -9.96 -15.56
C ARG A 224 -0.29 -9.70 -17.05
N ILE A 225 0.15 -10.64 -17.89
CA ILE A 225 -0.18 -10.63 -19.33
C ILE A 225 -1.69 -10.86 -19.46
N GLN A 226 -2.40 -9.91 -20.07
CA GLN A 226 -3.85 -10.00 -20.28
C GLN A 226 -4.23 -10.32 -21.73
N GLY A 227 -3.29 -10.24 -22.67
CA GLY A 227 -3.52 -10.65 -24.06
C GLY A 227 -2.25 -10.61 -24.90
N ALA A 228 -2.31 -11.24 -26.07
CA ALA A 228 -1.26 -11.26 -27.08
C ALA A 228 -1.85 -11.01 -28.48
N SER A 229 -1.07 -10.47 -29.41
CA SER A 229 -1.48 -10.38 -30.80
C SER A 229 -1.65 -11.78 -31.39
N GLN A 230 -2.73 -11.99 -32.12
CA GLN A 230 -3.10 -13.28 -32.71
C GLN A 230 -2.52 -13.50 -34.12
N VAL A 231 -1.86 -12.48 -34.66
CA VAL A 231 -1.28 -12.46 -36.01
C VAL A 231 0.13 -11.89 -35.88
N ASN A 232 1.09 -12.59 -36.48
CA ASN A 232 2.50 -12.19 -36.49
C ASN A 232 2.75 -11.19 -37.62
N VAL A 233 3.77 -10.37 -37.45
CA VAL A 233 4.33 -9.53 -38.51
C VAL A 233 5.62 -10.18 -39.01
N ASN A 234 5.66 -10.50 -40.30
CA ASN A 234 6.80 -11.14 -40.95
C ASN A 234 7.79 -10.07 -41.40
N VAL A 235 8.98 -10.06 -40.81
CA VAL A 235 10.05 -9.11 -41.09
C VAL A 235 11.07 -9.77 -42.03
N LYS A 236 11.28 -9.20 -43.22
CA LYS A 236 12.22 -9.78 -44.20
C LYS A 236 13.63 -9.94 -43.64
N ASN A 237 14.18 -11.16 -43.71
CA ASN A 237 15.54 -11.45 -43.28
C ASN A 237 16.55 -10.94 -44.34
N PRO A 238 17.50 -10.04 -43.98
CA PRO A 238 18.51 -9.55 -44.92
C PRO A 238 19.61 -10.57 -45.27
N GLY A 239 19.63 -11.77 -44.68
CA GLY A 239 20.61 -12.84 -44.94
C GLY A 239 20.53 -13.53 -46.31
N THR A 240 19.53 -13.22 -47.15
CA THR A 240 19.45 -13.73 -48.53
C THR A 240 20.19 -12.78 -49.49
N GLN A 241 21.38 -13.17 -49.96
CA GLN A 241 22.15 -12.38 -50.94
C GLN A 241 21.38 -12.17 -52.26
N PRO A 242 21.16 -10.92 -52.72
CA PRO A 242 20.84 -10.61 -54.11
C PRO A 242 22.13 -10.60 -54.96
N LYS A 243 22.02 -11.09 -56.20
CA LYS A 243 23.11 -11.24 -57.18
C LYS A 243 23.83 -9.92 -57.49
N LYS A 244 25.14 -10.05 -57.79
CA LYS A 244 26.01 -9.05 -58.46
C LYS A 244 25.41 -8.59 -59.80
N ASP A 245 25.83 -7.39 -60.21
CA ASP A 245 25.56 -6.64 -61.46
C ASP A 245 24.59 -5.47 -61.20
N SER A 246 24.92 -4.18 -61.41
CA SER A 246 25.97 -3.51 -62.19
C SER A 246 26.19 -2.09 -61.64
N ALA A 247 27.38 -1.53 -61.81
CA ALA A 247 27.70 -0.13 -61.51
C ALA A 247 27.11 0.86 -62.54
N ILE A 248 27.05 2.16 -62.21
CA ILE A 248 27.56 3.34 -62.96
C ILE A 248 27.02 4.68 -62.34
N PHE A 249 27.92 5.65 -62.15
CA PHE A 249 27.66 7.11 -62.03
C PHE A 249 28.07 7.81 -63.36
N PRO A 250 27.88 9.12 -63.61
CA PRO A 250 26.71 10.02 -63.57
C PRO A 250 26.42 10.70 -64.96
N GLY A 251 25.29 11.39 -65.19
CA GLY A 251 25.12 12.26 -66.38
C GLY A 251 23.71 12.79 -66.76
N THR A 252 23.46 14.07 -66.44
CA THR A 252 22.64 15.13 -67.09
C THR A 252 21.23 14.87 -67.68
N SER A 253 20.22 15.59 -67.15
CA SER A 253 19.22 16.32 -67.97
C SER A 253 18.60 17.53 -67.22
N ASN A 254 18.55 18.68 -67.91
CA ASN A 254 17.77 19.90 -67.59
C ASN A 254 16.30 19.63 -68.05
N LYS A 255 15.18 20.05 -67.43
CA LYS A 255 14.72 21.23 -66.66
C LYS A 255 13.42 20.83 -65.88
N PRO A 256 12.76 21.70 -65.07
CA PRO A 256 12.39 21.41 -63.68
C PRO A 256 10.87 21.22 -63.41
N PRO A 257 10.50 20.72 -62.22
CA PRO A 257 9.40 21.34 -61.47
C PRO A 257 9.69 21.52 -59.97
N LYS A 258 9.08 22.56 -59.39
CA LYS A 258 9.10 22.93 -57.95
C LYS A 258 8.75 21.74 -57.03
N SER A 259 9.51 21.53 -55.95
CA SER A 259 8.97 21.01 -54.68
C SER A 259 9.89 21.34 -53.49
N ASP A 260 9.27 21.57 -52.33
CA ASP A 260 9.82 22.06 -51.06
C ASP A 260 11.17 21.47 -50.64
N LYS A 261 12.10 22.35 -50.23
CA LYS A 261 13.42 21.94 -49.69
C LYS A 261 13.23 21.32 -48.31
N GLU A 262 13.55 20.03 -48.16
CA GLU A 262 13.52 19.33 -46.86
C GLU A 262 14.47 19.98 -45.84
N GLY A 263 14.00 20.14 -44.59
CA GLY A 263 14.80 20.68 -43.49
C GLY A 263 15.96 19.78 -43.09
N LYS A 264 17.08 20.36 -42.65
CA LYS A 264 18.28 19.62 -42.24
C LYS A 264 18.97 20.25 -41.03
N VAL A 265 19.37 19.43 -40.06
CA VAL A 265 20.31 19.81 -39.01
C VAL A 265 21.73 19.67 -39.57
N THR A 266 22.52 20.74 -39.50
CA THR A 266 23.87 20.77 -40.08
C THR A 266 24.96 20.55 -39.04
N HIS A 267 24.81 21.12 -37.84
CA HIS A 267 25.79 21.03 -36.75
C HIS A 267 25.10 21.13 -35.40
N ALA A 268 25.62 20.43 -34.39
CA ALA A 268 25.33 20.67 -32.98
C ALA A 268 26.60 20.54 -32.15
N TYR A 269 26.83 21.48 -31.22
CA TYR A 269 28.00 21.47 -30.33
C TYR A 269 27.74 22.25 -29.03
N PHE A 270 28.51 21.96 -27.99
CA PHE A 270 28.42 22.67 -26.71
C PHE A 270 29.03 24.08 -26.79
N ILE A 271 28.40 25.03 -26.11
CA ILE A 271 28.89 26.40 -25.93
C ILE A 271 28.93 26.77 -24.44
N ASP A 272 29.89 27.60 -24.06
CA ASP A 272 30.05 28.12 -22.69
C ASP A 272 28.99 29.19 -22.33
N SER A 273 29.05 29.69 -21.10
CA SER A 273 28.16 30.76 -20.62
C SER A 273 28.31 32.08 -21.38
N LYS A 274 29.42 32.27 -22.10
CA LYS A 274 29.73 33.44 -22.95
C LYS A 274 29.31 33.24 -24.41
N GLY A 275 28.89 32.02 -24.79
CA GLY A 275 28.42 31.67 -26.13
C GLY A 275 29.50 31.16 -27.10
N ASN A 276 30.70 30.84 -26.60
CA ASN A 276 31.81 30.30 -27.39
C ASN A 276 31.74 28.76 -27.44
N PRO A 277 32.06 28.13 -28.59
CA PRO A 277 32.19 26.67 -28.65
C PRO A 277 33.17 26.14 -27.61
N THR A 278 32.81 25.06 -26.92
CA THR A 278 33.70 24.38 -25.96
C THR A 278 33.74 22.89 -26.21
N GLN A 279 34.92 22.31 -26.05
CA GLN A 279 35.19 20.87 -26.13
C GLN A 279 35.65 20.29 -24.78
N ARG A 280 35.75 21.12 -23.73
CA ARG A 280 36.10 20.72 -22.37
C ARG A 280 35.21 21.43 -21.35
N ILE A 281 34.57 20.65 -20.49
CA ILE A 281 33.63 21.14 -19.47
C ILE A 281 33.85 20.39 -18.16
N LYS A 282 33.51 20.99 -17.02
CA LYS A 282 33.65 20.35 -15.70
C LYS A 282 32.28 20.02 -15.11
N VAL A 283 32.21 19.00 -14.26
CA VAL A 283 31.00 18.72 -13.48
C VAL A 283 30.63 19.97 -12.65
N GLY A 284 29.40 20.44 -12.82
CA GLY A 284 28.89 21.68 -12.23
C GLY A 284 28.88 22.89 -13.17
N ASP A 285 29.57 22.84 -14.31
CA ASP A 285 29.53 23.92 -15.31
C ASP A 285 28.15 24.01 -15.98
N SER A 286 27.73 25.25 -16.25
CA SER A 286 26.51 25.55 -17.00
C SER A 286 26.85 25.77 -18.47
N VAL A 287 26.43 24.85 -19.33
CA VAL A 287 26.68 24.88 -20.77
C VAL A 287 25.37 24.99 -21.55
N ARG A 288 25.44 25.35 -22.84
CA ARG A 288 24.30 25.27 -23.77
C ARG A 288 24.72 24.47 -24.98
N ILE A 289 23.76 24.06 -25.80
CA ILE A 289 24.02 23.44 -27.10
C ILE A 289 23.60 24.44 -28.16
N ARG A 290 24.48 24.70 -29.13
CA ARG A 290 24.17 25.48 -30.31
C ARG A 290 23.81 24.53 -31.43
N VAL A 291 22.59 24.65 -31.96
CA VAL A 291 22.10 23.85 -33.08
C VAL A 291 22.02 24.74 -34.32
N LYS A 292 22.70 24.35 -35.39
CA LYS A 292 22.64 25.01 -36.70
C LYS A 292 21.78 24.20 -37.65
N THR A 293 20.76 24.81 -38.22
CA THR A 293 19.77 24.17 -39.09
C THR A 293 19.57 24.95 -40.38
N VAL A 294 18.99 24.29 -41.38
CA VAL A 294 18.56 24.91 -42.64
C VAL A 294 17.12 24.45 -42.90
N ASN A 295 16.21 25.39 -43.17
CA ASN A 295 14.77 25.14 -43.39
C ASN A 295 14.09 24.40 -42.22
N MET A 296 14.46 24.70 -40.97
CA MET A 296 13.84 24.12 -39.76
C MET A 296 13.26 25.16 -38.79
N ILE A 297 13.18 26.44 -39.19
CA ILE A 297 12.60 27.49 -38.36
C ILE A 297 11.11 27.17 -38.08
N LYS A 298 10.69 27.26 -36.81
CA LYS A 298 9.38 26.86 -36.22
C LYS A 298 9.18 25.36 -35.99
N GLU A 299 10.13 24.52 -36.39
CA GLU A 299 10.06 23.07 -36.18
C GLU A 299 10.44 22.69 -34.75
N ASP A 300 9.80 21.64 -34.24
CA ASP A 300 10.12 21.13 -32.90
C ASP A 300 11.23 20.07 -33.01
N ILE A 301 12.23 20.20 -32.14
CA ILE A 301 13.33 19.26 -31.97
C ILE A 301 13.42 18.79 -30.52
N GLN A 302 14.08 17.67 -30.31
CA GLN A 302 14.57 17.18 -29.02
C GLN A 302 16.04 16.83 -29.18
N TYR A 303 16.87 17.03 -28.16
CA TYR A 303 18.26 16.60 -28.18
C TYR A 303 18.56 15.61 -27.06
N ILE A 304 19.52 14.72 -27.32
CA ILE A 304 20.04 13.77 -26.37
C ILE A 304 21.54 14.00 -26.23
N VAL A 305 22.04 13.97 -25.00
CA VAL A 305 23.47 13.93 -24.68
C VAL A 305 23.80 12.51 -24.23
N TRP A 306 24.80 11.94 -24.90
CA TRP A 306 25.29 10.59 -24.71
C TRP A 306 26.72 10.64 -24.18
N GLU A 307 27.07 9.69 -23.32
CA GLU A 307 28.43 9.37 -22.89
C GLU A 307 28.94 8.20 -23.76
N LYS A 308 30.24 8.20 -24.03
CA LYS A 308 30.87 7.24 -24.93
C LYS A 308 31.83 6.32 -24.17
N ASP A 309 31.42 5.07 -24.01
CA ASP A 309 32.26 4.02 -23.44
C ASP A 309 33.36 3.57 -24.40
N THR A 310 34.46 3.09 -23.80
CA THR A 310 35.61 2.48 -24.50
C THR A 310 35.32 1.07 -25.03
N ILE A 311 34.21 0.44 -24.62
CA ILE A 311 33.77 -0.88 -25.10
C ILE A 311 32.52 -0.69 -25.99
N ASP A 312 32.64 -1.08 -27.26
CA ASP A 312 31.71 -0.83 -28.38
C ASP A 312 30.28 -1.42 -28.26
N ALA A 313 29.54 -1.15 -27.17
CA ALA A 313 28.13 -1.55 -27.12
C ALA A 313 27.16 -0.76 -26.22
N LEU A 314 27.56 0.16 -25.32
CA LEU A 314 26.61 0.66 -24.31
C LEU A 314 26.67 2.16 -23.99
N ASP A 315 26.98 3.03 -24.97
CA ASP A 315 26.94 4.49 -24.83
C ASP A 315 25.79 4.99 -23.94
N ASP A 316 26.14 5.61 -22.80
CA ASP A 316 25.20 5.89 -21.74
C ASP A 316 24.37 7.16 -21.99
N ARG A 317 23.05 7.05 -21.84
CA ARG A 317 22.16 8.20 -22.05
C ARG A 317 22.14 9.14 -20.85
N ILE A 318 22.92 10.21 -20.92
CA ILE A 318 23.09 11.18 -19.84
C ILE A 318 21.87 12.09 -19.67
N PHE A 319 21.37 12.66 -20.76
CA PHE A 319 20.29 13.65 -20.71
C PHE A 319 19.44 13.67 -21.97
N THR A 320 18.14 13.86 -21.82
CA THR A 320 17.21 14.10 -22.92
C THR A 320 16.47 15.41 -22.66
N SER A 321 16.48 16.32 -23.63
CA SER A 321 15.83 17.61 -23.50
C SER A 321 14.30 17.48 -23.53
N PRO A 322 13.56 18.45 -22.95
CA PRO A 322 12.18 18.70 -23.36
C PRO A 322 12.13 19.04 -24.86
N LYS A 323 10.93 18.94 -25.45
CA LYS A 323 10.71 19.42 -26.83
C LYS A 323 10.96 20.93 -26.88
N MET A 324 11.70 21.40 -27.87
CA MET A 324 11.97 22.82 -28.08
C MET A 324 11.80 23.20 -29.55
N LYS A 325 11.36 24.43 -29.78
CA LYS A 325 11.15 24.95 -31.12
C LYS A 325 12.42 25.65 -31.63
N ILE A 326 12.83 25.36 -32.86
CA ILE A 326 13.88 26.12 -33.55
C ILE A 326 13.31 27.49 -33.90
N ILE A 327 13.95 28.56 -33.42
CA ILE A 327 13.47 29.93 -33.60
C ILE A 327 14.27 30.70 -34.65
N ASP A 328 15.47 30.21 -34.98
CA ASP A 328 16.39 30.78 -35.98
C ASP A 328 17.30 29.67 -36.54
N ASP A 329 17.94 29.90 -37.69
CA ASP A 329 18.88 28.96 -38.32
C ASP A 329 20.04 28.59 -37.39
N ILE A 330 20.37 29.47 -36.43
CA ILE A 330 21.25 29.19 -35.29
C ILE A 330 20.46 29.37 -34.00
N SER A 331 20.16 28.27 -33.31
CA SER A 331 19.39 28.28 -32.06
C SER A 331 20.21 27.73 -30.90
N ASP A 332 20.25 28.46 -29.78
CA ASP A 332 20.88 28.01 -28.54
C ASP A 332 19.85 27.39 -27.59
N THR A 333 20.22 26.28 -26.95
CA THR A 333 19.34 25.61 -25.97
C THR A 333 19.33 26.34 -24.62
N PRO A 334 18.33 26.08 -23.75
CA PRO A 334 18.40 26.48 -22.35
C PRO A 334 19.63 25.88 -21.65
N ALA A 335 20.10 26.54 -20.60
CA ALA A 335 21.27 26.11 -19.84
C ALA A 335 21.11 24.67 -19.32
N LEU A 336 22.11 23.84 -19.63
CA LEU A 336 22.28 22.47 -19.18
C LEU A 336 23.43 22.44 -18.17
N ILE A 337 23.14 22.03 -16.95
CA ILE A 337 24.16 21.76 -15.92
C ILE A 337 24.45 20.26 -15.94
N ILE A 338 25.73 19.89 -16.10
CA ILE A 338 26.20 18.51 -15.94
C ILE A 338 26.45 18.29 -14.45
N THR A 339 25.46 17.71 -13.76
CA THR A 339 25.53 17.44 -12.32
C THR A 339 26.29 16.15 -12.03
N GLN A 340 26.76 15.97 -10.79
CA GLN A 340 27.39 14.71 -10.37
C GLN A 340 26.47 13.50 -10.60
N GLU A 341 25.16 13.67 -10.39
CA GLU A 341 24.17 12.62 -10.66
C GLU A 341 24.13 12.24 -12.15
N LYS A 342 24.22 13.21 -13.07
CA LYS A 342 24.26 12.96 -14.52
C LYS A 342 25.57 12.34 -14.95
N TYR A 343 26.69 12.81 -14.39
CA TYR A 343 28.02 12.27 -14.65
C TYR A 343 28.13 10.79 -14.20
N ASN A 344 27.63 10.49 -13.00
CA ASN A 344 27.61 9.12 -12.46
C ASN A 344 26.73 8.15 -13.26
N LYS A 345 25.92 8.62 -14.21
CA LYS A 345 25.17 7.72 -15.09
C LYS A 345 26.04 7.03 -16.12
N GLY A 346 27.17 7.63 -16.50
CA GLY A 346 28.17 7.02 -17.38
C GLY A 346 29.32 6.37 -16.59
N ILE A 347 29.08 5.91 -15.35
CA ILE A 347 30.07 5.16 -14.56
C ILE A 347 29.54 3.74 -14.40
N ASP A 348 30.19 2.78 -15.06
CA ASP A 348 29.81 1.39 -15.04
C ASP A 348 30.23 0.68 -13.75
N ALA A 349 29.26 0.37 -12.89
CA ALA A 349 29.49 -0.36 -11.65
C ALA A 349 29.15 -1.86 -11.80
N ASN A 350 30.00 -2.66 -12.46
CA ASN A 350 30.13 -4.09 -12.12
C ASN A 350 31.29 -4.85 -12.80
N TRP A 351 31.93 -5.71 -12.00
CA TRP A 351 32.80 -6.85 -12.34
C TRP A 351 34.34 -6.65 -12.30
N ASN A 352 34.92 -6.87 -11.12
CA ASN A 352 36.17 -7.62 -10.86
C ASN A 352 37.40 -7.43 -11.78
N TYR A 353 37.67 -6.23 -12.31
CA TYR A 353 38.99 -5.84 -12.82
C TYR A 353 39.35 -4.43 -12.34
N SER A 354 40.65 -4.26 -12.06
CA SER A 354 41.31 -3.06 -11.56
C SER A 354 41.19 -1.85 -12.50
N ALA A 355 40.97 -0.68 -11.90
CA ALA A 355 41.08 0.67 -12.47
C ALA A 355 40.16 0.96 -13.68
N ASP A 356 38.95 1.43 -13.37
CA ASP A 356 38.02 2.11 -14.28
C ASP A 356 38.70 3.31 -14.98
N SER A 357 38.73 3.31 -16.32
CA SER A 357 39.42 4.34 -17.12
C SER A 357 38.70 5.68 -17.14
N ASP A 358 37.40 5.71 -16.80
CA ASP A 358 36.52 6.85 -17.12
C ASP A 358 36.06 7.61 -15.86
N LYS A 359 36.54 7.17 -14.68
CA LYS A 359 36.21 7.74 -13.37
C LYS A 359 36.58 9.22 -13.20
N ASP A 360 37.61 9.66 -13.92
CA ASP A 360 38.15 11.02 -13.82
C ASP A 360 37.78 11.90 -15.03
N GLN A 361 37.45 11.30 -16.19
CA GLN A 361 37.09 12.01 -17.42
C GLN A 361 36.17 11.17 -18.32
N GLN A 362 35.07 11.76 -18.82
CA GLN A 362 34.11 11.12 -19.75
C GLN A 362 34.04 11.85 -21.10
N GLN A 363 33.64 11.16 -22.18
CA GLN A 363 33.53 11.75 -23.53
C GLN A 363 32.07 11.83 -24.00
N TYR A 364 31.56 13.03 -24.27
CA TYR A 364 30.15 13.22 -24.62
C TYR A 364 29.93 13.58 -26.11
N TYR A 365 28.82 13.11 -26.66
CA TYR A 365 28.31 13.48 -28.00
C TYR A 365 26.82 13.84 -27.97
N ILE A 366 26.34 14.53 -29.02
CA ILE A 366 24.97 15.09 -29.07
C ILE A 366 24.19 14.48 -30.23
N GLU A 367 22.98 14.01 -29.97
CA GLU A 367 22.01 13.62 -30.98
C GLU A 367 20.87 14.65 -31.05
N ILE A 368 20.51 15.11 -32.26
CA ILE A 368 19.35 15.98 -32.50
C ILE A 368 18.26 15.19 -33.20
N ILE A 369 17.07 15.16 -32.61
CA ILE A 369 15.88 14.47 -33.09
C ILE A 369 14.85 15.51 -33.54
N PRO A 370 14.65 15.70 -34.85
CA PRO A 370 13.54 16.47 -35.39
C PRO A 370 12.21 15.74 -35.14
N LEU A 371 11.19 16.44 -34.65
CA LEU A 371 9.95 15.81 -34.20
C LEU A 371 8.81 15.94 -35.21
N ASN A 372 8.81 17.00 -36.02
CA ASN A 372 7.69 17.34 -36.90
C ASN A 372 8.10 17.50 -38.38
N THR A 373 9.37 17.21 -38.72
CA THR A 373 9.87 17.28 -40.10
C THR A 373 10.20 15.90 -40.65
N LYS A 374 10.40 15.82 -41.98
CA LYS A 374 11.00 14.63 -42.62
C LYS A 374 12.52 14.52 -42.38
N ALA A 375 13.13 15.47 -41.65
CA ALA A 375 14.55 15.45 -41.37
C ALA A 375 14.89 14.27 -40.45
N LYS A 376 15.96 13.56 -40.79
CA LYS A 376 16.44 12.42 -40.00
C LYS A 376 17.14 12.91 -38.73
N SER A 377 17.14 12.07 -37.69
CA SER A 377 18.01 12.27 -36.52
C SER A 377 19.48 12.30 -36.95
N VAL A 378 20.27 13.16 -36.33
CA VAL A 378 21.71 13.30 -36.62
C VAL A 378 22.49 13.38 -35.31
N SER A 379 23.53 12.56 -35.20
CA SER A 379 24.47 12.57 -34.07
C SER A 379 25.77 13.28 -34.45
N PHE A 380 26.28 14.12 -33.56
CA PHE A 380 27.47 14.95 -33.73
C PHE A 380 28.51 14.58 -32.66
N GLY A 381 29.73 14.27 -33.08
CA GLY A 381 30.83 13.81 -32.22
C GLY A 381 30.94 12.29 -32.05
N ILE A 382 30.04 11.51 -32.68
CA ILE A 382 30.06 10.05 -32.57
C ILE A 382 31.25 9.42 -33.34
N ASP A 383 31.48 9.86 -34.59
CA ASP A 383 32.49 9.28 -35.50
C ASP A 383 33.83 10.03 -35.51
N ASP A 384 33.99 11.07 -34.69
CA ASP A 384 35.14 11.99 -34.72
C ASP A 384 35.52 12.42 -33.29
N GLU A 385 36.56 11.80 -32.73
CA GLU A 385 36.97 11.95 -31.33
C GLU A 385 37.35 13.40 -30.98
N ASP A 386 37.93 14.14 -31.93
CA ASP A 386 38.32 15.55 -31.77
C ASP A 386 37.10 16.51 -31.70
N LYS A 387 35.90 16.00 -32.03
CA LYS A 387 34.63 16.73 -31.95
C LYS A 387 33.78 16.35 -30.73
N ARG A 388 34.25 15.42 -29.88
CA ARG A 388 33.60 15.08 -28.60
C ARG A 388 33.92 16.11 -27.53
N THR A 389 33.03 16.21 -26.55
CA THR A 389 33.23 17.10 -25.41
C THR A 389 33.70 16.29 -24.21
N LYS A 390 34.89 16.61 -23.69
CA LYS A 390 35.47 15.94 -22.52
C LYS A 390 34.93 16.57 -21.24
N VAL A 391 34.45 15.73 -20.32
CA VAL A 391 33.87 16.14 -19.03
C VAL A 391 34.76 15.68 -17.88
N ASP A 392 35.37 16.61 -17.14
CA ASP A 392 36.31 16.29 -16.06
C ASP A 392 35.60 16.22 -14.69
N ASN A 393 35.89 15.17 -13.92
CA ASN A 393 35.40 14.96 -12.54
C ASN A 393 36.32 15.65 -11.51
N VAL A 394 36.24 16.97 -11.40
CA VAL A 394 37.12 17.72 -10.50
C VAL A 394 36.52 17.80 -9.10
N ARG A 395 37.16 17.15 -8.10
CA ARG A 395 36.85 17.40 -6.68
C ARG A 395 37.33 18.80 -6.29
N SER A 396 36.41 19.76 -6.13
CA SER A 396 36.41 20.69 -4.97
C SER A 396 35.39 21.84 -5.00
N THR A 397 34.90 22.11 -3.77
CA THR A 397 34.52 23.40 -3.13
C THR A 397 33.24 24.18 -3.50
N ALA A 398 32.41 24.34 -2.47
CA ALA A 398 31.52 25.46 -2.10
C ALA A 398 30.33 25.88 -3.01
N VAL A 399 29.14 25.52 -2.50
CA VAL A 399 27.79 26.13 -2.61
C VAL A 399 27.55 27.30 -3.59
N VAL A 400 26.55 27.16 -4.49
CA VAL A 400 25.55 28.22 -4.85
C VAL A 400 24.19 27.59 -5.24
N LYS A 401 23.07 28.10 -4.67
CA LYS A 401 21.65 27.82 -5.04
C LYS A 401 21.18 28.78 -6.16
N PRO A 402 20.18 28.45 -7.03
CA PRO A 402 18.80 28.94 -6.77
C PRO A 402 17.58 28.17 -7.35
N LYS A 403 16.45 28.28 -6.61
CA LYS A 403 14.98 28.44 -6.88
C LYS A 403 14.32 27.94 -8.19
N ALA A 404 13.02 27.61 -8.27
CA ALA A 404 11.89 27.17 -7.43
C ALA A 404 10.65 27.18 -8.36
N GLN A 405 9.80 26.13 -8.40
CA GLN A 405 8.44 26.23 -8.96
C GLN A 405 7.39 25.51 -8.09
N THR A 406 6.45 26.35 -7.68
CA THR A 406 5.22 26.32 -6.86
C THR A 406 4.49 25.02 -6.50
N THR A 407 4.13 25.00 -5.21
CA THR A 407 3.63 23.96 -4.31
C THR A 407 2.10 23.89 -4.19
N THR A 408 1.54 22.69 -4.17
CA THR A 408 0.36 22.39 -3.33
C THR A 408 0.75 22.57 -1.86
N LYS A 409 -0.13 23.13 -1.01
CA LYS A 409 0.14 23.30 0.43
C LYS A 409 0.23 21.94 1.12
N ASN A 410 1.40 21.32 0.99
CA ASN A 410 1.92 20.24 1.80
C ASN A 410 3.20 20.80 2.45
N CYS A 411 3.66 20.27 3.58
CA CYS A 411 4.70 20.89 4.42
C CYS A 411 6.12 21.00 3.79
N GLY A 412 6.23 20.83 2.47
CA GLY A 412 7.49 20.94 1.71
C GLY A 412 8.53 19.90 2.15
N GLU A 413 8.07 18.75 2.66
CA GLU A 413 8.92 17.70 3.24
C GLU A 413 9.78 18.18 4.43
N LYS A 414 9.54 19.40 4.95
CA LYS A 414 10.36 20.06 5.96
C LYS A 414 10.49 19.26 7.25
N PHE A 415 9.44 18.51 7.58
CA PHE A 415 9.32 17.77 8.82
C PHE A 415 9.36 16.25 8.61
N CYS A 416 9.63 15.77 7.40
CA CYS A 416 9.69 14.34 7.15
C CYS A 416 11.05 13.78 7.53
N ILE A 417 11.06 12.59 8.12
CA ILE A 417 12.28 11.83 8.39
C ILE A 417 12.84 11.32 7.07
N LYS A 418 14.16 11.44 6.92
CA LYS A 418 14.97 11.05 5.76
C LYS A 418 16.42 10.85 6.18
N ILE A 419 17.27 10.38 5.28
CA ILE A 419 18.71 10.27 5.51
C ILE A 419 19.27 11.61 6.03
N GLY A 420 20.05 11.54 7.12
CA GLY A 420 20.60 12.70 7.81
C GLY A 420 19.65 13.36 8.83
N SER A 421 18.47 12.79 9.09
CA SER A 421 17.64 13.22 10.22
C SER A 421 18.30 12.79 11.54
N PRO A 422 18.13 13.57 12.63
CA PRO A 422 18.68 13.19 13.93
C PRO A 422 18.14 11.83 14.41
N ASN A 423 19.01 11.06 15.08
CA ASN A 423 18.61 9.79 15.67
C ASN A 423 17.44 10.00 16.63
N SER A 424 16.48 9.07 16.62
CA SER A 424 15.31 9.16 17.49
C SER A 424 14.67 7.81 17.75
N GLU A 425 14.00 7.71 18.89
CA GLU A 425 13.15 6.55 19.23
C GLU A 425 12.06 6.32 18.17
N LEU A 426 11.58 7.39 17.53
CA LEU A 426 10.62 7.28 16.43
C LEU A 426 11.21 6.50 15.25
N ILE A 427 12.46 6.77 14.87
CA ILE A 427 13.15 6.04 13.79
C ILE A 427 13.34 4.57 14.18
N ARG A 428 13.74 4.29 15.42
CA ARG A 428 13.87 2.92 15.94
C ARG A 428 12.56 2.15 15.85
N GLU A 429 11.45 2.76 16.25
CA GLU A 429 10.13 2.15 16.16
C GLU A 429 9.67 1.94 14.71
N ILE A 430 9.97 2.86 13.80
CA ILE A 430 9.74 2.69 12.36
C ILE A 430 10.53 1.48 11.85
N ASN A 431 11.82 1.38 12.19
CA ASN A 431 12.70 0.30 11.78
C ASN A 431 12.26 -1.07 12.35
N ILE A 432 11.75 -1.12 13.59
CA ILE A 432 11.21 -2.34 14.20
C ILE A 432 9.93 -2.78 13.49
N ARG A 433 8.94 -1.89 13.36
CA ARG A 433 7.60 -2.23 12.86
C ARG A 433 7.59 -2.55 11.37
N LEU A 434 8.52 -1.96 10.62
CA LEU A 434 8.70 -2.22 9.19
C LEU A 434 9.84 -3.18 8.87
N ALA A 435 10.44 -3.86 9.87
CA ALA A 435 11.60 -4.72 9.67
C ALA A 435 11.41 -5.78 8.57
N GLY A 436 10.17 -6.25 8.35
CA GLY A 436 9.85 -7.22 7.30
C GLY A 436 9.72 -6.65 5.88
N PHE A 437 9.93 -5.35 5.65
CA PHE A 437 9.95 -4.73 4.33
C PHE A 437 11.41 -4.53 3.88
N GLY A 438 12.01 -5.57 3.30
CA GLY A 438 13.39 -5.53 2.81
C GLY A 438 14.47 -5.75 3.88
N GLY A 439 14.08 -6.00 5.13
CA GLY A 439 14.97 -6.27 6.24
C GLY A 439 15.52 -4.99 6.88
N ASN A 440 15.49 -4.90 8.21
CA ASN A 440 16.21 -3.86 8.94
C ASN A 440 16.47 -4.24 10.41
N VAL A 441 17.45 -3.58 11.03
CA VAL A 441 17.79 -3.70 12.44
C VAL A 441 17.13 -2.58 13.26
N PRO A 442 16.92 -2.75 14.58
CA PRO A 442 16.26 -1.76 15.44
C PRO A 442 17.17 -0.58 15.82
N THR A 443 17.81 0.05 14.84
CA THR A 443 18.62 1.26 14.98
C THR A 443 17.76 2.51 15.09
N ASP A 444 18.19 3.53 15.85
CA ASP A 444 17.55 4.85 15.89
C ASP A 444 18.02 5.81 14.78
N GLU A 445 18.93 5.36 13.93
CA GLU A 445 19.41 6.12 12.78
C GLU A 445 18.58 5.81 11.52
N PHE A 446 18.30 6.85 10.72
CA PHE A 446 17.62 6.67 9.42
C PHE A 446 18.66 6.41 8.32
N THR A 447 19.00 5.14 8.15
CA THR A 447 20.05 4.67 7.25
C THR A 447 19.56 4.49 5.80
N ASN A 448 20.48 4.15 4.88
CA ASN A 448 20.12 3.71 3.53
C ASN A 448 19.19 2.49 3.53
N ASN A 449 19.32 1.59 4.51
CA ASN A 449 18.41 0.45 4.65
C ASN A 449 17.02 0.90 5.11
N SER A 450 16.95 1.86 6.05
CA SER A 450 15.67 2.48 6.45
C SER A 450 14.96 3.15 5.27
N GLU A 451 15.70 3.86 4.42
CA GLU A 451 15.13 4.48 3.21
C GLU A 451 14.56 3.42 2.23
N LYS A 452 15.32 2.35 1.95
CA LYS A 452 14.87 1.23 1.09
C LYS A 452 13.64 0.53 1.65
N MET A 453 13.63 0.27 2.96
CA MET A 453 12.49 -0.31 3.69
C MET A 453 11.25 0.57 3.57
N VAL A 454 11.38 1.89 3.76
CA VAL A 454 10.26 2.84 3.62
C VAL A 454 9.78 2.92 2.17
N LYS A 455 10.68 2.93 1.18
CA LYS A 455 10.32 2.87 -0.25
C LYS A 455 9.50 1.62 -0.57
N GLN A 456 9.95 0.46 -0.08
CA GLN A 456 9.22 -0.80 -0.25
C GLN A 456 7.85 -0.77 0.43
N PHE A 457 7.76 -0.26 1.66
CA PHE A 457 6.47 -0.07 2.35
C PHE A 457 5.52 0.87 1.58
N GLN A 458 6.03 1.98 1.05
CA GLN A 458 5.27 2.95 0.25
C GLN A 458 4.72 2.32 -1.04
N ARG A 459 5.53 1.54 -1.76
CA ARG A 459 5.11 0.82 -2.96
C ARG A 459 4.13 -0.31 -2.66
N ASP A 460 4.46 -1.14 -1.67
CA ASP A 460 3.80 -2.42 -1.46
C ASP A 460 2.55 -2.28 -0.59
N TYR A 461 2.60 -1.50 0.50
CA TYR A 461 1.47 -1.30 1.40
C TYR A 461 0.63 -0.08 1.01
N MET A 462 1.27 1.09 0.89
CA MET A 462 0.57 2.37 0.69
C MET A 462 0.12 2.61 -0.76
N LYS A 463 0.74 1.94 -1.74
CA LYS A 463 0.48 2.12 -3.18
C LYS A 463 0.72 3.55 -3.66
N ILE A 464 1.75 4.21 -3.14
CA ILE A 464 2.16 5.58 -3.51
C ILE A 464 3.59 5.60 -4.07
N PRO A 465 4.04 6.72 -4.69
CA PRO A 465 5.42 6.86 -5.13
C PRO A 465 6.46 6.68 -4.00
N GLU A 466 7.60 6.08 -4.35
CA GLU A 466 8.69 5.70 -3.43
C GLU A 466 9.57 6.88 -3.04
N THR A 467 9.04 7.76 -2.21
CA THR A 467 9.79 8.93 -1.72
C THR A 467 10.95 8.56 -0.80
N GLY A 468 10.87 7.43 -0.09
CA GLY A 468 11.84 7.04 0.95
C GLY A 468 11.83 7.93 2.19
N LYS A 469 10.86 8.83 2.30
CA LYS A 469 10.71 9.79 3.39
C LYS A 469 9.51 9.40 4.24
N VAL A 470 9.64 9.52 5.55
CA VAL A 470 8.55 9.27 6.49
C VAL A 470 7.90 10.61 6.86
N CYS A 471 6.73 10.86 6.30
CA CYS A 471 5.87 11.99 6.65
C CYS A 471 4.63 11.48 7.42
N GLY A 472 3.75 12.38 7.89
CA GLY A 472 2.60 11.99 8.70
C GLY A 472 1.64 10.97 8.07
N ASN A 473 1.52 10.93 6.75
CA ASN A 473 0.75 9.90 6.04
C ASN A 473 1.41 8.51 6.12
N VAL A 474 2.74 8.45 6.11
CA VAL A 474 3.49 7.19 6.28
C VAL A 474 3.33 6.69 7.72
N LEU A 475 3.40 7.57 8.72
CA LEU A 475 3.14 7.21 10.12
C LEU A 475 1.73 6.60 10.31
N LYS A 476 0.70 7.22 9.73
CA LYS A 476 -0.67 6.68 9.77
C LYS A 476 -0.77 5.31 9.08
N ALA A 477 -0.09 5.13 7.95
CA ALA A 477 -0.08 3.85 7.25
C ALA A 477 0.65 2.75 8.04
N ILE A 478 1.72 3.10 8.78
CA ILE A 478 2.40 2.17 9.68
C ILE A 478 1.46 1.72 10.79
N ASP A 479 0.69 2.62 11.40
CA ASP A 479 -0.30 2.24 12.42
C ASP A 479 -1.39 1.32 11.85
N ASP A 480 -1.90 1.62 10.67
CA ASP A 480 -2.87 0.77 9.95
C ASP A 480 -2.30 -0.64 9.68
N PHE A 481 -1.06 -0.72 9.16
CA PHE A 481 -0.36 -1.99 8.97
C PHE A 481 -0.21 -2.76 10.29
N CYS A 482 0.20 -2.06 11.36
CA CYS A 482 0.41 -2.67 12.67
C CYS A 482 -0.88 -3.25 13.22
N ASN A 483 -1.98 -2.49 13.16
CA ASN A 483 -3.29 -2.93 13.66
C ASN A 483 -3.82 -4.14 12.88
N LYS A 484 -3.63 -4.15 11.56
CA LYS A 484 -4.12 -5.23 10.69
C LYS A 484 -3.31 -6.53 10.80
N TYR A 485 -1.99 -6.43 10.96
CA TYR A 485 -1.09 -7.58 10.81
C TYR A 485 -0.39 -8.03 12.10
N THR A 486 -0.68 -7.40 13.25
CA THR A 486 -0.07 -7.75 14.55
C THR A 486 -0.11 -9.25 14.87
N GLU A 487 0.96 -9.75 15.49
CA GLU A 487 1.05 -11.13 15.92
C GLU A 487 0.49 -11.34 17.32
N GLN A 488 -0.13 -12.50 17.54
CA GLN A 488 -0.60 -12.92 18.86
C GLN A 488 0.58 -13.49 19.65
N ILE A 489 1.10 -12.73 20.60
CA ILE A 489 2.34 -13.07 21.32
C ILE A 489 2.25 -14.40 22.05
N ASN A 490 1.06 -14.79 22.49
CA ASN A 490 0.82 -16.04 23.21
C ASN A 490 1.10 -17.28 22.35
N ASP A 491 0.98 -17.19 21.02
CA ASP A 491 1.31 -18.30 20.10
C ASP A 491 2.79 -18.66 20.15
N TYR A 492 3.64 -17.71 20.55
CA TYR A 492 5.08 -17.85 20.62
C TYR A 492 5.58 -18.33 21.98
N LYS A 493 4.72 -18.60 22.96
CA LYS A 493 5.16 -19.05 24.28
C LYS A 493 5.91 -20.38 24.20
N CYS A 494 6.83 -20.56 25.14
CA CYS A 494 7.54 -21.81 25.35
C CYS A 494 6.56 -22.97 25.63
N PRO A 495 6.81 -24.18 25.10
CA PRO A 495 5.97 -25.36 25.35
C PRO A 495 5.67 -25.64 26.84
N CYS A 496 6.56 -25.21 27.74
CA CYS A 496 6.33 -25.25 29.18
C CYS A 496 5.00 -24.60 29.63
N GLN A 497 4.51 -23.58 28.92
CA GLN A 497 3.27 -22.85 29.23
C GLN A 497 2.36 -22.63 28.02
N ASN A 498 2.73 -23.16 26.84
CA ASN A 498 1.97 -22.96 25.62
C ASN A 498 0.83 -24.00 25.52
N PRO A 499 -0.45 -23.57 25.57
CA PRO A 499 -1.58 -24.49 25.54
C PRO A 499 -1.70 -25.24 24.20
N ASN A 500 -1.21 -24.65 23.11
CA ASN A 500 -1.24 -25.25 21.77
C ASN A 500 -0.25 -26.41 21.62
N ASN A 501 0.69 -26.55 22.56
CA ASN A 501 1.65 -27.66 22.65
C ASN A 501 1.50 -28.42 23.99
N SER A 502 0.30 -28.41 24.59
CA SER A 502 0.02 -28.89 25.95
C SER A 502 0.34 -30.36 26.25
N GLY A 503 0.57 -31.20 25.25
CA GLY A 503 1.08 -32.57 25.42
C GLY A 503 2.57 -32.65 25.81
N GLU A 504 3.30 -31.54 25.77
CA GLU A 504 4.73 -31.44 26.14
C GLU A 504 4.95 -30.77 27.50
N LYS A 505 3.90 -30.16 28.08
CA LYS A 505 4.00 -29.37 29.32
C LYS A 505 4.55 -30.19 30.49
N ASP A 506 4.26 -31.49 30.55
CA ASP A 506 4.57 -32.35 31.70
C ASP A 506 5.93 -33.06 31.66
N LYS A 507 6.78 -32.72 30.68
CA LYS A 507 8.01 -33.48 30.37
C LYS A 507 9.30 -32.95 31.00
N ALA A 508 9.29 -31.72 31.52
CA ALA A 508 10.36 -31.17 32.38
C ALA A 508 9.85 -31.03 33.82
N ALA A 509 10.73 -31.10 34.84
CA ALA A 509 10.30 -30.90 36.23
C ALA A 509 9.64 -29.51 36.38
N LYS A 510 8.52 -29.44 37.11
CA LYS A 510 7.72 -28.20 37.22
C LYS A 510 8.55 -27.01 37.75
N VAL A 511 9.54 -27.28 38.60
CA VAL A 511 10.47 -26.29 39.13
C VAL A 511 11.37 -25.67 38.06
N ASP A 512 11.70 -26.40 37.00
CA ASP A 512 12.62 -25.96 35.94
C ASP A 512 11.90 -25.20 34.82
N ARG A 513 10.61 -25.46 34.61
CA ARG A 513 9.76 -24.82 33.59
C ARG A 513 9.76 -23.29 33.74
N CYS A 514 9.73 -22.57 32.62
CA CYS A 514 9.50 -21.14 32.63
C CYS A 514 8.07 -20.82 33.14
N PRO A 515 7.88 -19.83 34.05
CA PRO A 515 6.57 -19.59 34.67
C PRO A 515 5.51 -19.04 33.71
N GLU A 516 5.90 -18.11 32.83
CA GLU A 516 4.96 -17.37 31.95
C GLU A 516 5.05 -17.77 30.46
N GLY A 517 5.91 -18.74 30.15
CA GLY A 517 6.25 -19.13 28.77
C GLY A 517 7.50 -18.44 28.23
N TRP A 518 8.19 -17.67 29.07
CA TRP A 518 9.39 -16.90 28.76
C TRP A 518 10.52 -17.27 29.72
N GLY A 519 11.77 -17.27 29.26
CA GLY A 519 12.91 -17.72 30.06
C GLY A 519 13.04 -17.00 31.41
N LYS A 520 13.72 -17.65 32.34
CA LYS A 520 13.96 -17.18 33.72
C LYS A 520 15.13 -16.20 33.81
N GLY A 521 15.74 -15.84 32.68
CA GLY A 521 16.96 -15.02 32.66
C GLY A 521 18.20 -15.80 33.09
N LEU A 522 18.20 -17.13 32.88
CA LEU A 522 19.38 -17.95 33.16
C LEU A 522 20.59 -17.46 32.36
N TYR A 523 21.78 -17.65 32.92
CA TYR A 523 23.04 -17.17 32.38
C TYR A 523 23.09 -15.64 32.19
N SER A 524 22.52 -14.88 33.14
CA SER A 524 22.49 -13.42 33.12
C SER A 524 23.89 -12.79 33.06
N GLU A 525 24.92 -13.48 33.55
CA GLU A 525 26.32 -13.07 33.44
C GLU A 525 26.85 -13.01 32.00
N GLN A 526 26.11 -13.57 31.03
CA GLN A 526 26.44 -13.53 29.60
C GLN A 526 25.66 -12.43 28.86
N TYR A 527 24.74 -11.71 29.52
CA TYR A 527 23.97 -10.64 28.89
C TYR A 527 24.90 -9.54 28.35
N LEU A 528 24.70 -9.19 27.08
CA LEU A 528 25.53 -8.27 26.27
C LEU A 528 27.06 -8.41 26.42
N LYS A 529 27.55 -9.60 26.78
CA LYS A 529 28.99 -9.82 26.95
C LYS A 529 29.71 -9.91 25.61
N VAL A 530 30.61 -8.96 25.34
CA VAL A 530 31.26 -8.78 24.02
C VAL A 530 32.11 -9.99 23.60
N ASN A 531 32.68 -10.72 24.55
CA ASN A 531 33.55 -11.88 24.27
C ASN A 531 32.79 -13.20 24.03
N ILE A 532 31.45 -13.18 23.99
CA ILE A 532 30.61 -14.35 23.67
C ILE A 532 29.79 -14.03 22.43
N THR A 533 29.98 -14.78 21.36
CA THR A 533 29.18 -14.61 20.14
C THR A 533 27.74 -15.06 20.38
N GLU A 534 26.79 -14.41 19.71
CA GLU A 534 25.36 -14.67 19.91
C GLU A 534 24.92 -16.14 19.71
N PRO A 535 25.49 -16.90 18.75
CA PRO A 535 25.20 -18.33 18.61
C PRO A 535 25.62 -19.21 19.81
N HIS A 536 26.59 -18.76 20.61
CA HIS A 536 27.10 -19.49 21.78
C HIS A 536 26.59 -18.92 23.11
N ARG A 537 25.86 -17.80 23.06
CA ARG A 537 25.31 -17.16 24.24
C ARG A 537 24.16 -17.97 24.82
N LYS A 538 24.30 -18.31 26.10
CA LYS A 538 23.32 -19.11 26.85
C LYS A 538 22.24 -18.28 27.54
N TYR A 539 22.36 -16.95 27.50
CA TYR A 539 21.43 -16.05 28.16
C TYR A 539 20.00 -16.19 27.65
N GLU A 540 19.05 -16.38 28.56
CA GLU A 540 17.63 -16.42 28.25
C GLU A 540 17.04 -15.01 28.20
N TYR A 541 16.74 -14.53 26.99
CA TYR A 541 16.10 -13.22 26.81
C TYR A 541 14.70 -13.16 27.42
N PRO A 542 14.23 -11.99 27.85
CA PRO A 542 13.00 -11.90 28.62
C PRO A 542 11.73 -12.19 27.81
N GLY A 543 11.74 -12.21 26.48
CA GLY A 543 10.52 -12.41 25.69
C GLY A 543 10.81 -12.73 24.24
N MET A 544 9.89 -12.42 23.32
CA MET A 544 10.14 -12.49 21.88
C MET A 544 10.69 -11.16 21.35
N HIS A 545 11.69 -11.23 20.49
CA HIS A 545 12.27 -10.09 19.80
C HIS A 545 11.25 -9.49 18.82
N ARG A 546 10.98 -8.18 18.94
CA ARG A 546 9.92 -7.52 18.16
C ARG A 546 10.17 -7.56 16.66
N SER A 547 11.42 -7.47 16.20
CA SER A 547 11.72 -7.57 14.76
C SER A 547 11.34 -8.93 14.18
N THR A 548 11.47 -10.03 14.94
CA THR A 548 11.04 -11.38 14.49
C THR A 548 9.52 -11.43 14.36
N LEU A 549 8.77 -10.81 15.29
CA LEU A 549 7.31 -10.72 15.20
C LEU A 549 6.88 -9.93 13.95
N TRP A 550 7.50 -8.76 13.71
CA TRP A 550 7.17 -7.92 12.57
C TRP A 550 7.63 -8.51 11.22
N ALA A 551 8.65 -9.37 11.20
CA ALA A 551 8.98 -10.19 10.04
C ALA A 551 7.83 -11.16 9.72
N VAL A 552 7.26 -11.84 10.72
CA VAL A 552 6.10 -12.73 10.52
C VAL A 552 4.84 -11.95 10.12
N SER A 553 4.61 -10.76 10.68
CA SER A 553 3.52 -9.87 10.25
C SER A 553 3.64 -9.45 8.78
N ALA A 554 4.84 -9.05 8.34
CA ALA A 554 5.08 -8.71 6.93
C ALA A 554 4.88 -9.92 6.02
N MET A 555 5.30 -11.11 6.44
CA MET A 555 5.03 -12.35 5.71
C MET A 555 3.51 -12.57 5.52
N LYS A 556 2.69 -12.39 6.56
CA LYS A 556 1.21 -12.49 6.43
C LYS A 556 0.68 -11.48 5.42
N PHE A 557 1.14 -10.23 5.51
CA PHE A 557 0.80 -9.21 4.52
C PHE A 557 1.19 -9.62 3.10
N TYR A 558 2.39 -10.16 2.88
CA TYR A 558 2.83 -10.56 1.55
C TYR A 558 2.09 -11.79 1.00
N LEU A 559 1.63 -12.70 1.86
CA LEU A 559 0.72 -13.78 1.47
C LEU A 559 -0.62 -13.22 0.95
N ASP A 560 -1.21 -12.25 1.66
CA ASP A 560 -2.44 -11.59 1.22
C ASP A 560 -2.22 -10.76 -0.06
N PHE A 561 -1.15 -9.97 -0.08
CA PHE A 561 -0.79 -9.06 -1.15
C PHE A 561 -0.60 -9.80 -2.48
N THR A 562 0.02 -10.98 -2.43
CA THR A 562 0.23 -11.82 -3.61
C THR A 562 -0.97 -12.70 -3.96
N LYS A 563 -2.05 -12.65 -3.16
CA LYS A 563 -3.19 -13.58 -3.23
C LYS A 563 -2.71 -15.04 -3.23
N SER A 564 -1.78 -15.33 -2.32
CA SER A 564 -1.11 -16.62 -2.24
C SER A 564 -2.10 -17.74 -1.95
N VAL A 565 -1.82 -18.92 -2.51
CA VAL A 565 -2.51 -20.16 -2.11
C VAL A 565 -2.15 -20.58 -0.69
N TYR A 566 -1.10 -19.98 -0.12
CA TYR A 566 -0.63 -20.24 1.23
C TYR A 566 -1.18 -19.23 2.23
N SER A 567 -1.49 -19.70 3.43
CA SER A 567 -1.78 -18.86 4.60
C SER A 567 -1.05 -19.38 5.83
N LYS A 568 -0.79 -18.52 6.83
CA LYS A 568 -0.24 -18.97 8.11
C LYS A 568 -1.20 -19.98 8.75
N TYR A 569 -0.69 -21.14 9.14
CA TYR A 569 -1.44 -22.12 9.93
C TYR A 569 -1.29 -21.81 11.41
N ASP A 570 -0.06 -21.86 11.91
CA ASP A 570 0.27 -21.52 13.29
C ASP A 570 1.77 -21.24 13.46
N VAL A 571 2.16 -20.94 14.70
CA VAL A 571 3.55 -20.91 15.15
C VAL A 571 3.86 -22.27 15.74
N ASN A 572 4.68 -23.07 15.06
CA ASN A 572 5.10 -24.38 15.55
C ASN A 572 5.95 -24.23 16.81
N ARG A 573 6.94 -23.34 16.76
CA ARG A 573 7.83 -23.02 17.89
C ARG A 573 8.19 -21.54 17.85
N GLY A 574 7.96 -20.84 18.97
CA GLY A 574 8.45 -19.48 19.21
C GLY A 574 9.60 -19.54 20.21
N TYR A 575 9.35 -19.13 21.46
CA TYR A 575 10.30 -19.23 22.54
C TYR A 575 10.59 -20.69 22.93
N ARG A 576 11.83 -21.01 23.30
CA ARG A 576 12.24 -22.26 23.97
C ARG A 576 13.18 -21.88 25.10
N CYS A 577 12.88 -22.25 26.35
CA CYS A 577 13.80 -22.03 27.47
C CYS A 577 14.79 -23.20 27.61
N TRP A 578 15.79 -23.07 28.49
CA TRP A 578 16.71 -24.16 28.82
C TRP A 578 16.01 -25.42 29.31
N ALA A 579 14.91 -25.30 30.07
CA ALA A 579 14.17 -26.48 30.50
C ALA A 579 13.60 -27.27 29.31
N ASP A 580 13.07 -26.58 28.28
CA ASP A 580 12.61 -27.20 27.03
C ASP A 580 13.78 -27.78 26.22
N ASN A 581 14.88 -27.03 26.11
CA ASN A 581 16.07 -27.48 25.38
C ASN A 581 16.71 -28.72 26.02
N ASN A 582 16.91 -28.73 27.34
CA ASN A 582 17.51 -29.84 28.08
C ASN A 582 16.65 -31.10 27.93
N PHE A 583 15.33 -30.97 28.02
CA PHE A 583 14.41 -32.09 27.82
C PHE A 583 14.56 -32.73 26.44
N HIS A 584 14.73 -31.90 25.41
CA HIS A 584 14.90 -32.36 24.02
C HIS A 584 16.36 -32.59 23.59
N ASN A 585 17.32 -32.57 24.53
CA ASN A 585 18.76 -32.66 24.25
C ASN A 585 19.26 -31.66 23.20
N ARG A 586 18.65 -30.46 23.15
CA ARG A 586 19.02 -29.39 22.22
C ARG A 586 20.09 -28.49 22.83
N LYS A 587 21.08 -28.12 22.03
CA LYS A 587 22.14 -27.17 22.42
C LYS A 587 21.96 -25.76 21.83
N SER A 588 21.03 -25.58 20.88
CA SER A 588 20.85 -24.31 20.16
C SER A 588 20.04 -23.30 20.97
N THR A 589 20.49 -22.03 20.97
CA THR A 589 19.89 -20.92 21.72
C THR A 589 19.15 -19.91 20.82
N ASN A 590 18.95 -20.23 19.53
CA ASN A 590 18.23 -19.37 18.57
C ASN A 590 16.80 -19.03 19.02
N HIS A 591 16.08 -19.99 19.61
CA HIS A 591 14.72 -19.79 20.11
C HIS A 591 14.65 -19.18 21.51
N PHE A 592 15.73 -18.61 22.05
CA PHE A 592 15.68 -17.80 23.28
C PHE A 592 15.12 -16.41 22.93
N GLY A 593 13.91 -16.37 22.35
CA GLY A 593 13.23 -15.15 21.94
C GLY A 593 13.56 -14.61 20.55
N LYS A 594 14.57 -15.14 19.84
CA LYS A 594 15.05 -14.53 18.58
C LYS A 594 14.49 -15.19 17.31
N ALA A 595 13.90 -16.38 17.43
CA ALA A 595 13.49 -17.20 16.28
C ALA A 595 12.03 -17.67 16.35
N ALA A 596 11.46 -17.95 15.18
CA ALA A 596 10.13 -18.52 15.05
C ALA A 596 10.07 -19.54 13.90
N ASP A 597 9.43 -20.69 14.17
CA ASP A 597 9.14 -21.74 13.21
C ASP A 597 7.66 -21.65 12.81
N ILE A 598 7.39 -21.29 11.56
CA ILE A 598 6.03 -21.02 11.08
C ILE A 598 5.55 -22.15 10.17
N ARG A 599 4.32 -22.61 10.42
CA ARG A 599 3.64 -23.60 9.59
C ARG A 599 2.58 -22.94 8.73
N PHE A 600 2.30 -23.55 7.59
CA PHE A 600 1.45 -22.98 6.56
C PHE A 600 0.34 -23.93 6.11
N ASN A 601 -0.79 -23.34 5.74
CA ASN A 601 -1.82 -23.96 4.95
C ASN A 601 -1.54 -23.76 3.46
N LYS A 602 -2.04 -24.66 2.62
CA LYS A 602 -2.21 -24.51 1.18
C LYS A 602 -3.68 -24.76 0.87
N ASN A 603 -4.37 -23.81 0.23
CA ASN A 603 -5.80 -23.89 -0.06
C ASN A 603 -6.65 -24.24 1.19
N GLY A 604 -6.34 -23.60 2.32
CA GLY A 604 -7.07 -23.78 3.59
C GLY A 604 -6.74 -25.06 4.37
N LYS A 605 -5.84 -25.94 3.89
CA LYS A 605 -5.42 -27.16 4.60
C LYS A 605 -3.93 -27.13 4.94
N ARG A 606 -3.57 -27.66 6.11
CA ARG A 606 -2.17 -27.72 6.56
C ARG A 606 -1.31 -28.54 5.59
N THR A 607 -0.36 -27.89 4.92
CA THR A 607 0.63 -28.59 4.08
C THR A 607 1.72 -29.22 4.95
N LYS A 608 2.37 -30.27 4.48
CA LYS A 608 3.57 -30.86 5.11
C LYS A 608 4.69 -31.10 4.09
N LEU A 609 4.59 -30.48 2.92
CA LEU A 609 5.55 -30.67 1.84
C LEU A 609 6.73 -29.70 1.98
N ALA A 610 7.94 -30.21 1.80
CA ALA A 610 9.15 -29.38 1.81
C ALA A 610 9.19 -28.38 0.66
N SER A 611 8.70 -28.79 -0.51
CA SER A 611 8.56 -27.91 -1.68
C SER A 611 7.71 -26.67 -1.41
N ASP A 612 6.60 -26.83 -0.68
CA ASP A 612 5.74 -25.70 -0.31
C ASP A 612 6.47 -24.74 0.66
N ALA A 613 7.16 -25.27 1.67
CA ALA A 613 7.96 -24.44 2.58
C ALA A 613 9.10 -23.73 1.84
N ASN A 614 9.79 -24.41 0.93
CA ASN A 614 10.87 -23.84 0.10
C ASN A 614 10.35 -22.75 -0.85
N GLN A 615 9.14 -22.92 -1.38
CA GLN A 615 8.49 -21.90 -2.18
C GLN A 615 8.21 -20.65 -1.33
N ILE A 616 7.66 -20.79 -0.13
CA ILE A 616 7.40 -19.65 0.76
C ILE A 616 8.70 -18.95 1.18
N ARG A 617 9.78 -19.69 1.46
CA ARG A 617 11.10 -19.10 1.69
C ARG A 617 11.52 -18.21 0.53
N THR A 618 11.36 -18.68 -0.70
CA THR A 618 11.84 -17.97 -1.90
C THR A 618 10.92 -16.81 -2.26
N ASP A 619 9.63 -17.07 -2.40
CA ASP A 619 8.64 -16.14 -2.93
C ASP A 619 8.25 -15.06 -1.92
N ILE A 620 8.40 -15.34 -0.62
CA ILE A 620 8.01 -14.42 0.45
C ILE A 620 9.23 -13.89 1.22
N PHE A 621 9.94 -14.76 1.94
CA PHE A 621 11.00 -14.32 2.87
C PHE A 621 12.23 -13.75 2.14
N ASN A 622 12.78 -14.47 1.16
CA ASN A 622 13.95 -14.01 0.39
C ASN A 622 13.60 -12.79 -0.48
N LYS A 623 12.44 -12.83 -1.14
CA LYS A 623 12.03 -11.79 -2.08
C LYS A 623 11.66 -10.48 -1.41
N TYR A 624 10.84 -10.52 -0.35
CA TYR A 624 10.28 -9.31 0.23
C TYR A 624 10.91 -8.91 1.55
N LEU A 625 11.26 -9.85 2.42
CA LEU A 625 11.91 -9.54 3.70
C LEU A 625 13.44 -9.42 3.54
N ASN A 626 13.97 -9.78 2.36
CA ASN A 626 15.40 -9.89 2.09
C ASN A 626 16.14 -10.80 3.10
N ALA A 627 15.41 -11.79 3.66
CA ALA A 627 16.00 -12.77 4.55
C ALA A 627 17.04 -13.62 3.80
N LYS A 628 18.07 -14.07 4.52
CA LYS A 628 19.21 -14.82 3.98
C LYS A 628 19.36 -16.16 4.70
N TRP A 629 20.23 -17.00 4.18
CA TRP A 629 20.73 -18.14 4.94
C TRP A 629 21.68 -17.64 6.04
N TRP A 630 22.00 -18.51 7.00
CA TRP A 630 22.92 -18.21 8.11
C TRP A 630 24.24 -17.54 7.69
N GLY A 631 24.76 -16.69 8.57
CA GLY A 631 26.08 -16.07 8.42
C GLY A 631 26.07 -14.72 7.73
N ASN A 632 24.91 -14.06 7.66
CA ASN A 632 24.75 -12.73 7.07
C ASN A 632 24.45 -11.70 8.18
N PRO A 633 25.43 -10.89 8.59
CA PRO A 633 25.24 -9.94 9.68
C PRO A 633 24.08 -8.98 9.42
N ASN A 634 23.30 -8.67 10.46
CA ASN A 634 22.18 -7.73 10.42
C ASN A 634 21.06 -8.06 9.43
N MET A 635 20.95 -9.33 9.03
CA MET A 635 19.86 -9.85 8.20
C MET A 635 19.04 -10.87 8.98
N PHE A 636 17.77 -11.02 8.62
CA PHE A 636 17.00 -12.17 9.09
C PHE A 636 17.59 -13.45 8.48
N ALA A 637 17.80 -14.47 9.30
CA ALA A 637 18.27 -15.76 8.86
C ALA A 637 17.12 -16.76 8.70
N LEU A 638 17.30 -17.67 7.75
CA LEU A 638 16.40 -18.79 7.43
C LEU A 638 17.16 -20.11 7.53
N GLU A 639 16.45 -21.17 7.89
CA GLU A 639 16.93 -22.56 7.80
C GLU A 639 16.42 -23.22 6.51
N LYS A 640 17.29 -23.98 5.85
CA LYS A 640 16.97 -24.83 4.71
C LYS A 640 16.29 -26.13 5.15
N GLU A 641 15.77 -26.87 4.18
CA GLU A 641 15.33 -28.25 4.40
C GLU A 641 16.45 -29.13 4.95
N SER A 642 17.69 -28.99 4.43
CA SER A 642 18.89 -29.70 4.91
C SER A 642 19.22 -29.43 6.37
N ASP A 643 18.76 -28.31 6.91
CA ASP A 643 18.99 -27.90 8.29
C ASP A 643 17.90 -28.44 9.24
N GLY A 644 16.93 -29.19 8.70
CA GLY A 644 15.81 -29.79 9.44
C GLY A 644 14.48 -29.07 9.30
N ALA A 645 14.44 -27.90 8.65
CA ALA A 645 13.24 -27.10 8.47
C ALA A 645 12.38 -27.59 7.28
N VAL A 646 11.90 -28.83 7.37
CA VAL A 646 11.21 -29.52 6.27
C VAL A 646 9.79 -28.99 6.07
N THR A 647 8.97 -28.99 7.13
CA THR A 647 7.52 -28.70 7.00
C THR A 647 7.12 -27.28 7.43
N TYR A 648 8.09 -26.48 7.85
CA TYR A 648 7.93 -25.15 8.39
C TYR A 648 9.01 -24.23 7.82
N VAL A 649 8.82 -22.93 7.97
CA VAL A 649 9.85 -21.93 7.67
C VAL A 649 10.36 -21.35 8.98
N HIS A 650 11.66 -21.50 9.22
CA HIS A 650 12.38 -20.84 10.30
C HIS A 650 12.71 -19.41 9.89
N VAL A 651 12.48 -18.45 10.78
CA VAL A 651 12.99 -17.08 10.65
C VAL A 651 13.56 -16.62 11.99
N ASP A 652 14.73 -16.01 11.97
CA ASP A 652 15.38 -15.50 13.18
C ASP A 652 16.20 -14.23 12.96
N CYS A 653 16.51 -13.55 14.05
CA CYS A 653 17.36 -12.35 14.08
C CYS A 653 18.63 -12.53 14.91
N ARG A 654 19.14 -13.77 15.00
CA ARG A 654 20.33 -14.07 15.81
C ARG A 654 21.59 -13.41 15.25
N ASP A 655 21.67 -13.23 13.93
CA ASP A 655 22.82 -12.62 13.25
C ASP A 655 22.81 -11.08 13.30
N PHE A 656 21.88 -10.47 14.03
CA PHE A 656 21.94 -9.04 14.33
C PHE A 656 23.14 -8.72 15.22
N ALA A 657 23.66 -7.50 15.10
CA ALA A 657 24.73 -7.01 15.97
C ALA A 657 24.30 -6.98 17.43
N LEU A 658 25.28 -7.08 18.33
CA LEU A 658 25.10 -7.30 19.76
C LEU A 658 24.18 -6.26 20.42
N GLU A 659 24.32 -4.99 20.03
CA GLU A 659 23.50 -3.88 20.53
C GLU A 659 22.00 -4.05 20.24
N TYR A 660 21.64 -4.82 19.21
CA TYR A 660 20.26 -5.09 18.85
C TYR A 660 19.65 -6.28 19.62
N HIS A 661 20.39 -6.88 20.54
CA HIS A 661 19.87 -7.89 21.47
C HIS A 661 19.67 -7.35 22.89
N GLU A 662 19.60 -6.02 23.07
CA GLU A 662 19.18 -5.44 24.35
C GLU A 662 17.78 -5.93 24.77
N ASN A 663 17.59 -6.18 26.07
CA ASN A 663 16.32 -6.67 26.63
C ASN A 663 15.09 -5.82 26.25
N LYS A 664 15.27 -4.53 25.97
CA LYS A 664 14.21 -3.59 25.55
C LYS A 664 13.54 -3.97 24.22
N PHE A 665 14.20 -4.75 23.38
CA PHE A 665 13.64 -5.22 22.11
C PHE A 665 12.78 -6.48 22.24
N PHE A 666 12.72 -7.07 23.43
CA PHE A 666 11.99 -8.30 23.70
C PHE A 666 10.70 -8.03 24.49
N VAL A 667 9.61 -8.68 24.08
CA VAL A 667 8.27 -8.46 24.66
C VAL A 667 7.62 -9.75 25.14
N LYS A 668 6.85 -9.62 26.22
CA LYS A 668 6.12 -10.72 26.88
C LYS A 668 4.60 -10.62 26.75
N THR A 669 4.07 -9.42 26.47
CA THR A 669 2.65 -9.07 26.57
C THR A 669 2.12 -8.52 25.26
N GLN A 670 0.84 -8.77 24.94
CA GLN A 670 0.23 -8.36 23.67
C GLN A 670 0.32 -6.84 23.45
N ASN A 671 0.04 -6.04 24.49
CA ASN A 671 0.09 -4.58 24.42
C ASN A 671 1.48 -4.05 24.04
N ALA A 672 2.55 -4.77 24.37
CA ALA A 672 3.93 -4.36 24.10
C ALA A 672 4.40 -4.69 22.67
N VAL A 673 3.68 -5.54 21.93
CA VAL A 673 4.05 -5.90 20.54
C VAL A 673 4.01 -4.65 19.66
N ILE A 674 2.87 -3.96 19.66
CA ILE A 674 2.69 -2.66 19.00
C ILE A 674 3.23 -1.54 19.92
N GLY A 675 2.88 -1.56 21.21
CA GLY A 675 3.11 -0.44 22.11
C GLY A 675 2.16 0.72 21.78
N LYS A 676 2.67 1.96 21.89
CA LYS A 676 1.91 3.16 21.47
C LYS A 676 1.74 3.18 19.95
N SER A 677 0.67 3.82 19.47
CA SER A 677 0.58 4.21 18.05
C SER A 677 1.82 5.01 17.65
N ILE A 678 2.34 4.79 16.45
CA ILE A 678 3.54 5.48 15.97
C ILE A 678 3.27 6.98 15.74
N VAL A 679 2.02 7.34 15.41
CA VAL A 679 1.58 8.74 15.38
C VAL A 679 1.59 9.34 16.79
N GLN A 680 1.08 8.61 17.79
CA GLN A 680 1.13 9.08 19.18
C GLN A 680 2.56 9.21 19.68
N LEU A 681 3.41 8.23 19.39
CA LEU A 681 4.84 8.27 19.72
C LEU A 681 5.54 9.46 19.06
N ALA A 682 5.24 9.72 17.78
CA ALA A 682 5.78 10.88 17.07
C ALA A 682 5.39 12.19 17.78
N ASN A 683 4.13 12.33 18.21
CA ASN A 683 3.68 13.50 18.95
C ASN A 683 4.38 13.64 20.31
N ASP A 684 4.46 12.54 21.08
CA ASP A 684 5.13 12.50 22.39
C ASP A 684 6.62 12.89 22.30
N LEU A 685 7.27 12.54 21.19
CA LEU A 685 8.67 12.86 20.90
C LEU A 685 8.87 14.24 20.24
N GLY A 686 7.81 15.03 20.08
CA GLY A 686 7.87 16.39 19.55
C GLY A 686 7.84 16.50 18.02
N PHE A 687 7.53 15.43 17.28
CA PHE A 687 7.38 15.43 15.81
C PHE A 687 5.98 15.88 15.34
N ASN A 688 5.31 16.75 16.09
CA ASN A 688 3.93 17.21 15.85
C ASN A 688 3.73 17.79 14.44
N ASP A 689 4.72 18.52 13.93
CA ASP A 689 4.66 19.15 12.60
C ASP A 689 4.68 18.14 11.45
N MET A 690 5.27 16.96 11.66
CA MET A 690 5.26 15.86 10.68
C MET A 690 3.86 15.28 10.52
N CYS A 691 3.12 15.15 11.63
CA CYS A 691 1.74 14.66 11.64
C CYS A 691 0.78 15.61 10.90
N LEU A 692 1.08 16.92 10.90
CA LEU A 692 0.31 17.97 10.23
C LEU A 692 0.55 18.05 8.71
N CYS A 693 1.66 17.50 8.20
CA CYS A 693 1.93 17.37 6.76
C CYS A 693 0.88 16.52 6.00
N GLY A 694 -0.03 15.82 6.70
CA GLY A 694 -1.03 14.94 6.09
C GLY A 694 -2.29 15.62 5.53
N GLY A 695 -2.32 16.95 5.38
CA GLY A 695 -3.44 17.65 4.72
C GLY A 695 -4.62 18.03 5.62
N GLY A 696 -4.37 18.49 6.85
CA GLY A 696 -5.37 19.18 7.67
C GLY A 696 -4.92 20.60 7.99
N ASN A 697 -5.70 21.61 7.59
CA ASN A 697 -5.41 23.01 7.89
C ASN A 697 -5.27 23.23 9.42
N SER A 698 -4.10 23.65 9.87
CA SER A 698 -3.91 24.27 11.18
C SER A 698 -4.23 25.76 11.08
N ALA A 699 -5.25 26.23 11.81
CA ALA A 699 -5.34 27.63 12.22
C ALA A 699 -4.80 27.75 13.65
N ARG A 700 -3.80 28.62 13.80
CA ARG A 700 -3.02 28.96 15.00
C ARG A 700 -3.77 28.78 16.33
N LEU A 701 -3.26 27.87 17.17
CA LEU A 701 -3.52 27.87 18.61
C LEU A 701 -2.55 28.83 19.31
N LYS A 702 -3.09 29.91 19.89
CA LYS A 702 -2.49 30.53 21.07
C LYS A 702 -2.80 29.62 22.27
N LYS A 703 -1.77 29.39 23.09
CA LYS A 703 -1.73 28.67 24.38
C LYS A 703 -3.10 28.38 25.00
N VAL A 704 -3.45 27.10 25.17
CA VAL A 704 -4.16 26.54 26.35
C VAL A 704 -3.84 25.04 26.47
N ASP A 705 -3.76 24.57 27.71
CA ASP A 705 -3.29 23.29 28.24
C ASP A 705 -3.89 21.97 27.69
N SER A 706 -3.13 20.91 27.97
CA SER A 706 -3.34 19.48 27.68
C SER A 706 -4.77 18.94 27.77
N LYS A 707 -5.23 18.20 26.73
CA LYS A 707 -6.27 17.15 26.87
C LYS A 707 -6.04 15.97 25.92
N LYS A 708 -6.17 14.75 26.47
CA LYS A 708 -5.97 13.42 25.87
C LYS A 708 -7.01 13.09 24.78
N ASN A 709 -6.65 12.28 23.78
CA ASN A 709 -7.59 11.70 22.81
C ASN A 709 -8.26 10.44 23.40
N LYS A 710 -9.59 10.38 23.32
CA LYS A 710 -10.44 9.31 23.86
C LYS A 710 -10.42 8.01 23.02
N PHE A 711 -10.36 6.83 23.64
CA PHE A 711 -10.52 5.50 23.02
C PHE A 711 -12.00 5.07 22.91
N LYS A 712 -12.30 4.10 22.01
CA LYS A 712 -13.64 3.53 21.77
C LYS A 712 -14.15 2.74 22.98
N TRP A 713 -15.41 2.92 23.38
CA TRP A 713 -15.95 2.35 24.62
C TRP A 713 -16.13 0.82 24.56
N ALA A 714 -16.30 0.25 23.38
CA ALA A 714 -16.35 -1.20 23.12
C ALA A 714 -15.12 -1.98 23.62
N HIS A 715 -13.97 -1.31 23.74
CA HIS A 715 -12.74 -1.90 24.28
C HIS A 715 -12.31 -1.27 25.61
N SER A 716 -13.20 -0.50 26.24
CA SER A 716 -13.02 -0.02 27.61
C SER A 716 -13.09 -1.19 28.60
N GLU A 717 -12.65 -0.96 29.84
CA GLU A 717 -12.84 -1.93 30.92
C GLU A 717 -14.33 -2.32 31.05
N PHE A 718 -15.23 -1.35 30.89
CA PHE A 718 -16.67 -1.55 30.86
C PHE A 718 -17.13 -2.43 29.68
N GLY A 719 -16.71 -2.11 28.46
CA GLY A 719 -17.08 -2.86 27.26
C GLY A 719 -16.57 -4.30 27.28
N ASN A 720 -15.31 -4.49 27.70
CA ASN A 720 -14.69 -5.82 27.78
C ASN A 720 -15.29 -6.67 28.92
N LEU A 721 -15.66 -6.06 30.05
CA LEU A 721 -16.32 -6.78 31.15
C LEU A 721 -17.67 -7.36 30.69
N LEU A 722 -18.47 -6.56 29.96
CA LEU A 722 -19.73 -7.02 29.39
C LEU A 722 -19.52 -8.13 28.35
N ALA A 723 -18.59 -7.93 27.41
CA ALA A 723 -18.30 -8.91 26.37
C ALA A 723 -17.87 -10.27 26.94
N LYS A 724 -17.06 -10.26 28.00
CA LYS A 724 -16.61 -11.47 28.70
C LYS A 724 -17.77 -12.28 29.26
N GLU A 725 -18.73 -11.64 29.93
CA GLU A 725 -19.84 -12.36 30.58
C GLU A 725 -20.98 -12.70 29.61
N GLU A 726 -21.19 -11.90 28.57
CA GLU A 726 -22.24 -12.14 27.58
C GLU A 726 -21.85 -13.20 26.53
N SER A 727 -20.58 -13.24 26.13
CA SER A 727 -20.13 -14.10 25.01
C SER A 727 -18.78 -14.78 25.21
N GLY A 728 -18.08 -14.53 26.31
CA GLY A 728 -16.68 -14.93 26.44
C GLY A 728 -15.76 -14.15 25.51
N ASP A 729 -16.13 -12.90 25.22
CA ASP A 729 -15.43 -12.00 24.30
C ASP A 729 -15.35 -12.50 22.85
N ASN A 730 -16.42 -13.17 22.39
CA ASN A 730 -16.43 -13.84 21.09
C ASN A 730 -17.57 -13.33 20.20
N TYR A 731 -17.17 -12.70 19.09
CA TYR A 731 -18.08 -12.13 18.07
C TYR A 731 -18.93 -13.16 17.31
N ASN A 732 -18.66 -14.47 17.46
CA ASN A 732 -19.38 -15.55 16.77
C ASN A 732 -20.34 -16.33 17.67
N ILE A 733 -20.37 -16.04 18.98
CA ILE A 733 -21.26 -16.79 19.89
C ILE A 733 -22.71 -16.39 19.65
N CYS A 734 -23.57 -17.40 19.53
CA CYS A 734 -25.01 -17.22 19.49
C CYS A 734 -25.73 -18.24 20.38
N ASN A 735 -26.99 -17.98 20.68
CA ASN A 735 -27.85 -18.92 21.38
C ASN A 735 -29.15 -19.14 20.61
N LYS A 736 -29.89 -20.20 20.94
CA LYS A 736 -31.26 -20.42 20.47
C LYS A 736 -32.16 -20.80 21.65
N THR A 737 -33.45 -20.49 21.50
CA THR A 737 -34.48 -20.75 22.51
C THR A 737 -35.55 -21.73 22.02
N LYS A 738 -35.59 -22.05 20.72
CA LYS A 738 -36.48 -23.06 20.13
C LYS A 738 -36.02 -24.46 20.56
N GLY A 739 -36.83 -25.12 21.39
CA GLY A 739 -36.51 -26.44 21.96
C GLY A 739 -35.69 -26.41 23.26
N GLY A 740 -35.62 -25.24 23.93
CA GLY A 740 -34.79 -25.02 25.12
C GLY A 740 -33.55 -24.17 24.83
N TYR A 741 -32.93 -23.62 25.88
CA TYR A 741 -31.72 -22.81 25.75
C TYR A 741 -30.55 -23.67 25.27
N LYS A 742 -29.95 -23.32 24.13
CA LYS A 742 -28.73 -23.96 23.63
C LYS A 742 -27.79 -22.91 23.05
N GLN A 743 -26.55 -22.90 23.53
CA GLN A 743 -25.48 -22.12 22.91
C GLN A 743 -25.03 -22.79 21.61
N ILE A 744 -24.82 -22.00 20.56
CA ILE A 744 -24.37 -22.42 19.24
C ILE A 744 -22.98 -21.82 19.03
N LYS A 745 -22.00 -22.69 18.76
CA LYS A 745 -20.58 -22.30 18.57
C LYS A 745 -20.08 -22.50 17.15
N ASP A 746 -20.84 -23.19 16.30
CA ASP A 746 -20.42 -23.59 14.96
C ASP A 746 -20.82 -22.58 13.86
N LEU A 747 -21.49 -21.49 14.23
CA LEU A 747 -21.94 -20.46 13.30
C LEU A 747 -20.98 -19.27 13.33
N LYS A 748 -20.38 -18.94 12.18
CA LYS A 748 -19.48 -17.79 12.05
C LYS A 748 -20.25 -16.51 11.74
N ILE A 749 -20.78 -15.87 12.77
CA ILE A 749 -21.55 -14.61 12.67
C ILE A 749 -20.77 -13.52 11.90
N VAL A 750 -19.46 -13.40 12.09
CA VAL A 750 -18.64 -12.36 11.45
C VAL A 750 -18.51 -12.52 9.93
N GLU A 751 -18.82 -13.70 9.40
CA GLU A 751 -18.83 -13.99 7.96
C GLU A 751 -20.26 -13.94 7.37
N MET A 752 -21.27 -13.59 8.18
CA MET A 752 -22.67 -13.53 7.75
C MET A 752 -23.15 -12.09 7.58
N THR A 753 -23.98 -11.85 6.58
CA THR A 753 -24.55 -10.52 6.39
C THR A 753 -25.59 -10.21 7.47
N ILE A 754 -25.81 -8.93 7.74
CA ILE A 754 -26.86 -8.46 8.66
C ILE A 754 -28.23 -9.05 8.26
N LYS A 755 -28.51 -9.15 6.96
CA LYS A 755 -29.74 -9.77 6.42
C LYS A 755 -29.84 -11.26 6.76
N ASP A 756 -28.75 -12.00 6.63
CA ASP A 756 -28.73 -13.43 6.94
C ASP A 756 -29.01 -13.67 8.43
N ILE A 757 -28.41 -12.85 9.30
CA ILE A 757 -28.63 -12.91 10.74
C ILE A 757 -30.07 -12.53 11.10
N GLN A 758 -30.65 -11.50 10.50
CA GLN A 758 -32.07 -11.16 10.68
C GLN A 758 -32.98 -12.31 10.27
N THR A 759 -32.67 -12.99 9.16
CA THR A 759 -33.45 -14.14 8.68
C THR A 759 -33.38 -15.29 9.68
N LYS A 760 -32.19 -15.64 10.16
CA LYS A 760 -32.01 -16.67 11.19
C LYS A 760 -32.69 -16.33 12.51
N GLN A 761 -32.71 -15.05 12.91
CA GLN A 761 -33.43 -14.60 14.09
C GLN A 761 -34.96 -14.67 13.91
N LYS A 762 -35.45 -14.36 12.71
CA LYS A 762 -36.87 -14.46 12.35
C LYS A 762 -37.35 -15.92 12.35
N ASP A 763 -36.54 -16.82 11.79
CA ASP A 763 -36.83 -18.26 11.69
C ASP A 763 -36.64 -19.00 13.02
N ARG A 764 -36.12 -18.29 14.04
CA ARG A 764 -35.78 -18.79 15.38
C ARG A 764 -34.67 -19.86 15.37
N ASP A 765 -33.79 -19.79 14.38
CA ASP A 765 -32.57 -20.60 14.31
C ASP A 765 -31.53 -20.12 15.32
N VAL A 766 -31.46 -18.80 15.51
CA VAL A 766 -30.67 -18.11 16.54
C VAL A 766 -31.55 -17.07 17.22
N PHE A 767 -31.23 -16.70 18.46
CA PHE A 767 -31.94 -15.69 19.24
C PHE A 767 -31.03 -14.51 19.55
N ALA A 768 -30.04 -14.67 20.44
CA ALA A 768 -29.01 -13.66 20.67
C ALA A 768 -27.73 -14.00 19.89
N VAL A 769 -27.06 -12.98 19.35
CA VAL A 769 -25.86 -13.15 18.52
C VAL A 769 -24.74 -12.17 18.89
N GLY A 770 -23.50 -12.61 18.73
CA GLY A 770 -22.34 -11.75 18.76
C GLY A 770 -21.82 -11.41 20.15
N ARG A 771 -20.78 -10.57 20.16
CA ARG A 771 -19.99 -10.20 21.34
C ARG A 771 -20.82 -9.66 22.50
N TYR A 772 -21.91 -8.96 22.16
CA TYR A 772 -22.83 -8.31 23.10
C TYR A 772 -24.24 -8.92 23.12
N GLN A 773 -24.40 -10.14 22.61
CA GLN A 773 -25.66 -10.92 22.62
C GLN A 773 -26.89 -10.12 22.12
N LEU A 774 -26.79 -9.58 20.91
CA LEU A 774 -27.85 -8.81 20.25
C LEU A 774 -29.08 -9.67 19.98
N ILE A 775 -30.14 -9.49 20.77
CA ILE A 775 -31.45 -10.13 20.54
C ILE A 775 -32.20 -9.48 19.36
N PRO A 776 -33.22 -10.12 18.77
CA PRO A 776 -33.81 -9.67 17.50
C PRO A 776 -34.35 -8.23 17.56
N LYS A 777 -35.07 -7.89 18.65
CA LYS A 777 -35.60 -6.54 18.85
C LYS A 777 -34.50 -5.48 18.96
N THR A 778 -33.41 -5.80 19.67
CA THR A 778 -32.27 -4.90 19.82
C THR A 778 -31.52 -4.75 18.51
N PHE A 779 -31.31 -5.85 17.80
CA PHE A 779 -30.59 -5.84 16.53
C PHE A 779 -31.35 -5.07 15.45
N SER A 780 -32.65 -5.30 15.29
CA SER A 780 -33.50 -4.50 14.41
C SER A 780 -33.52 -3.02 14.81
N GLY A 781 -33.50 -2.72 16.11
CA GLY A 781 -33.37 -1.35 16.60
C GLY A 781 -32.05 -0.70 16.17
N ALA A 782 -30.93 -1.42 16.30
CA ALA A 782 -29.62 -0.95 15.88
C ALA A 782 -29.57 -0.68 14.37
N ILE A 783 -30.09 -1.60 13.57
CA ILE A 783 -30.15 -1.48 12.10
C ILE A 783 -30.92 -0.23 11.69
N ASN A 784 -32.10 -0.01 12.30
CA ASN A 784 -32.94 1.14 11.98
C ASN A 784 -32.33 2.46 12.45
N SER A 785 -31.79 2.51 13.68
CA SER A 785 -31.23 3.74 14.26
C SER A 785 -29.91 4.15 13.61
N LEU A 786 -29.07 3.19 13.23
CA LEU A 786 -27.77 3.45 12.59
C LEU A 786 -27.82 3.39 11.06
N SER A 787 -28.98 3.09 10.47
CA SER A 787 -29.15 2.89 9.03
C SER A 787 -28.15 1.89 8.44
N LEU A 788 -27.99 0.73 9.10
CA LEU A 788 -26.99 -0.28 8.71
C LEU A 788 -27.36 -0.93 7.38
N ASP A 789 -26.36 -1.10 6.51
CA ASP A 789 -26.51 -1.83 5.25
C ASP A 789 -26.76 -3.32 5.53
N LEU A 790 -27.91 -3.83 5.10
CA LEU A 790 -28.30 -5.23 5.30
C LEU A 790 -27.38 -6.21 4.57
N SER A 791 -26.66 -5.77 3.53
CA SER A 791 -25.69 -6.58 2.79
C SER A 791 -24.29 -6.59 3.41
N ALA A 792 -24.02 -5.70 4.38
CA ALA A 792 -22.76 -5.70 5.12
C ALA A 792 -22.68 -6.90 6.06
N PHE A 793 -21.45 -7.36 6.31
CA PHE A 793 -21.19 -8.40 7.29
C PHE A 793 -21.39 -7.89 8.72
N LEU A 794 -21.90 -8.74 9.61
CA LEU A 794 -21.92 -8.47 11.05
C LEU A 794 -20.55 -8.81 11.67
N ASP A 795 -19.50 -8.23 11.10
CA ASP A 795 -18.11 -8.41 11.52
C ASP A 795 -17.80 -7.74 12.87
N GLU A 796 -16.56 -7.85 13.34
CA GLU A 796 -16.14 -7.36 14.65
C GLU A 796 -16.35 -5.84 14.78
N GLU A 797 -15.94 -5.08 13.76
CA GLU A 797 -16.08 -3.62 13.74
C GLU A 797 -17.56 -3.21 13.73
N MET A 798 -18.41 -3.92 12.98
CA MET A 798 -19.85 -3.64 12.95
C MET A 798 -20.51 -3.89 14.32
N GLN A 799 -20.11 -4.97 15.03
CA GLN A 799 -20.65 -5.27 16.36
C GLN A 799 -20.18 -4.24 17.41
N ASP A 800 -18.92 -3.80 17.35
CA ASP A 800 -18.39 -2.75 18.24
C ASP A 800 -19.01 -1.38 17.94
N LYS A 801 -19.25 -1.08 16.66
CA LYS A 801 -20.01 0.11 16.26
C LYS A 801 -21.43 0.09 16.84
N ILE A 802 -22.12 -1.05 16.78
CA ILE A 802 -23.44 -1.20 17.40
C ILE A 802 -23.36 -0.98 18.91
N PHE A 803 -22.30 -1.45 19.58
CA PHE A 803 -22.11 -1.18 21.00
C PHE A 803 -21.95 0.31 21.29
N ASP A 804 -20.97 0.96 20.65
CA ASP A 804 -20.60 2.36 20.91
C ASP A 804 -21.69 3.35 20.47
N GLU A 805 -22.23 3.17 19.27
CA GLU A 805 -23.12 4.16 18.66
C GLU A 805 -24.59 3.89 18.95
N TYR A 806 -24.98 2.65 19.25
CA TYR A 806 -26.37 2.30 19.52
C TYR A 806 -26.64 1.87 20.95
N LEU A 807 -26.01 0.80 21.46
CA LEU A 807 -26.36 0.23 22.77
C LEU A 807 -26.17 1.24 23.90
N ILE A 808 -24.97 1.85 23.99
CA ILE A 808 -24.64 2.76 25.09
C ILE A 808 -25.05 4.21 24.83
N LYS A 809 -25.23 4.59 23.56
CA LYS A 809 -25.46 5.98 23.14
C LYS A 809 -26.92 6.30 22.82
N ILE A 810 -27.61 5.45 22.05
CA ILE A 810 -28.99 5.70 21.61
C ILE A 810 -29.98 4.95 22.51
N LYS A 811 -29.76 3.65 22.75
CA LYS A 811 -30.70 2.80 23.48
C LYS A 811 -30.62 3.02 24.99
N ARG A 812 -29.41 3.18 25.54
CA ARG A 812 -29.15 3.41 26.96
C ARG A 812 -28.33 4.69 27.20
N PRO A 813 -28.84 5.89 26.83
CA PRO A 813 -28.07 7.13 26.82
C PRO A 813 -27.50 7.53 28.20
N LYS A 814 -28.07 7.02 29.30
CA LYS A 814 -27.52 7.24 30.66
C LYS A 814 -26.09 6.71 30.81
N ILE A 815 -25.72 5.67 30.07
CA ILE A 815 -24.37 5.09 30.08
C ILE A 815 -23.37 6.08 29.48
N ILE A 816 -23.61 6.53 28.24
CA ILE A 816 -22.72 7.50 27.59
C ILE A 816 -22.73 8.86 28.31
N ALA A 817 -23.86 9.27 28.88
CA ALA A 817 -23.94 10.50 29.67
C ALA A 817 -23.00 10.48 30.89
N TYR A 818 -22.81 9.33 31.52
CA TYR A 818 -21.80 9.16 32.57
C TYR A 818 -20.39 9.10 31.99
N LEU A 819 -20.16 8.28 30.96
CA LEU A 819 -18.82 8.04 30.40
C LEU A 819 -18.20 9.27 29.72
N GLU A 820 -19.02 10.12 29.09
CA GLU A 820 -18.56 11.28 28.32
C GLU A 820 -18.92 12.63 28.95
N GLY A 821 -19.80 12.67 29.94
CA GLY A 821 -20.30 13.90 30.57
C GLY A 821 -20.46 13.80 32.09
N GLU A 822 -21.40 14.55 32.66
CA GLU A 822 -21.67 14.61 34.11
C GLU A 822 -22.87 13.75 34.54
N GLY A 823 -23.18 12.69 33.79
CA GLY A 823 -24.25 11.75 34.17
C GLY A 823 -23.99 11.08 35.53
N SER A 824 -25.03 10.52 36.15
CA SER A 824 -24.89 9.75 37.40
C SER A 824 -24.37 8.34 37.13
N ILE A 825 -23.43 7.90 37.96
CA ILE A 825 -22.88 6.54 37.88
C ILE A 825 -23.94 5.49 38.21
N GLU A 826 -24.79 5.73 39.19
CA GLU A 826 -25.89 4.84 39.59
C GLU A 826 -26.89 4.65 38.44
N ASP A 827 -27.14 5.72 37.68
CA ASP A 827 -28.00 5.70 36.50
C ASP A 827 -27.39 4.92 35.34
N ALA A 828 -26.07 5.01 35.13
CA ALA A 828 -25.34 4.23 34.14
C ALA A 828 -25.27 2.74 34.50
N MET A 829 -25.04 2.42 35.78
CA MET A 829 -25.07 1.05 36.28
C MET A 829 -26.44 0.41 36.08
N TYR A 830 -27.51 1.11 36.48
CA TYR A 830 -28.87 0.61 36.31
C TYR A 830 -29.26 0.47 34.83
N ALA A 831 -28.87 1.41 33.97
CA ALA A 831 -29.09 1.30 32.54
C ALA A 831 -28.35 0.12 31.90
N SER A 832 -27.15 -0.20 32.38
CA SER A 832 -26.39 -1.40 31.98
C SER A 832 -27.14 -2.69 32.37
N ALA A 833 -27.67 -2.77 33.60
CA ALA A 833 -28.48 -3.91 34.06
C ALA A 833 -29.79 -4.13 33.29
N GLN A 834 -30.35 -3.06 32.70
CA GLN A 834 -31.52 -3.18 31.84
C GLN A 834 -31.17 -3.71 30.44
N GLU A 835 -29.93 -3.56 29.98
CA GLU A 835 -29.50 -4.02 28.66
C GLU A 835 -28.94 -5.43 28.71
N TRP A 836 -28.08 -5.71 29.69
CA TRP A 836 -27.37 -6.98 29.84
C TRP A 836 -27.82 -7.71 31.10
N ALA A 837 -28.35 -8.91 30.94
CA ALA A 837 -28.89 -9.70 32.03
C ALA A 837 -27.80 -10.17 33.01
N SER A 838 -26.55 -10.23 32.56
CA SER A 838 -25.37 -10.53 33.38
C SER A 838 -25.07 -9.46 34.43
N VAL A 839 -25.57 -8.22 34.29
CA VAL A 839 -25.29 -7.13 35.23
C VAL A 839 -26.30 -7.13 36.37
N GLY A 840 -25.79 -7.17 37.61
CA GLY A 840 -26.57 -7.12 38.84
C GLY A 840 -27.12 -5.73 39.15
N VAL A 841 -28.34 -5.68 39.70
CA VAL A 841 -29.04 -4.46 40.08
C VAL A 841 -28.75 -4.09 41.54
N GLU A 842 -28.55 -2.80 41.82
CA GLU A 842 -28.36 -2.30 43.18
C GLU A 842 -29.60 -2.52 44.06
N LYS A 843 -29.37 -2.80 45.35
CA LYS A 843 -30.43 -2.98 46.34
C LYS A 843 -31.38 -1.77 46.35
N GLY A 844 -32.68 -2.05 46.35
CA GLY A 844 -33.71 -1.00 46.43
C GLY A 844 -34.14 -0.42 45.07
N LYS A 845 -33.49 -0.77 43.95
CA LYS A 845 -33.95 -0.41 42.59
C LYS A 845 -35.03 -1.38 42.11
N LYS A 846 -35.93 -0.92 41.24
CA LYS A 846 -36.95 -1.79 40.65
C LYS A 846 -36.31 -2.81 39.71
N ILE A 847 -36.86 -4.01 39.70
CA ILE A 847 -36.54 -5.03 38.69
C ILE A 847 -37.81 -5.34 37.89
N SER A 848 -37.69 -6.12 36.82
CA SER A 848 -38.83 -6.49 35.98
C SER A 848 -40.01 -7.03 36.81
N ASP A 849 -41.23 -6.62 36.46
CA ASP A 849 -42.43 -7.11 37.15
C ASP A 849 -42.61 -8.62 36.91
N LYS A 850 -43.03 -9.36 37.94
CA LYS A 850 -43.40 -10.78 37.76
C LYS A 850 -44.81 -10.83 37.18
N VAL A 851 -44.92 -11.26 35.93
CA VAL A 851 -46.19 -11.43 35.22
C VAL A 851 -46.53 -12.92 35.16
N VAL A 852 -47.63 -13.33 35.81
CA VAL A 852 -48.18 -14.69 35.69
C VAL A 852 -49.16 -14.68 34.53
N LYS A 853 -49.03 -15.63 33.59
CA LYS A 853 -49.92 -15.77 32.43
C LYS A 853 -50.59 -17.14 32.43
N ASP A 854 -51.81 -17.23 31.90
CA ASP A 854 -52.48 -18.51 31.69
C ASP A 854 -51.88 -19.30 30.50
N LYS A 855 -52.37 -20.53 30.28
CA LYS A 855 -51.93 -21.39 29.16
C LYS A 855 -52.20 -20.79 27.76
N LYS A 856 -53.02 -19.74 27.66
CA LYS A 856 -53.35 -19.01 26.43
C LYS A 856 -52.60 -17.66 26.32
N GLY A 857 -51.71 -17.36 27.27
CA GLY A 857 -50.88 -16.16 27.28
C GLY A 857 -51.55 -14.90 27.86
N LYS A 858 -52.74 -15.01 28.46
CA LYS A 858 -53.45 -13.89 29.10
C LYS A 858 -52.84 -13.59 30.48
N GLU A 859 -52.57 -12.31 30.76
CA GLU A 859 -52.01 -11.83 32.03
C GLU A 859 -53.02 -12.06 33.18
N LEU A 860 -52.61 -12.87 34.18
CA LEU A 860 -53.39 -13.21 35.37
C LEU A 860 -53.05 -12.30 36.56
N SER A 861 -51.77 -11.94 36.73
CA SER A 861 -51.34 -11.05 37.81
C SER A 861 -49.98 -10.42 37.50
N ARG A 862 -49.75 -9.20 38.00
CA ARG A 862 -48.47 -8.46 37.90
C ARG A 862 -48.00 -8.05 39.28
N THR A 863 -46.85 -8.55 39.70
CA THR A 863 -46.22 -8.18 40.97
C THR A 863 -45.04 -7.27 40.70
N LYS A 864 -45.08 -6.05 41.25
CA LYS A 864 -43.93 -5.13 41.24
C LYS A 864 -42.85 -5.64 42.17
N ARG A 865 -41.59 -5.58 41.74
CA ARG A 865 -40.45 -6.14 42.49
C ARG A 865 -39.31 -5.14 42.61
N THR A 866 -38.54 -5.32 43.67
CA THR A 866 -37.37 -4.51 44.00
C THR A 866 -36.20 -5.45 44.24
N ALA A 867 -35.02 -5.09 43.74
CA ALA A 867 -33.79 -5.82 43.93
C ALA A 867 -33.42 -5.90 45.42
N ILE A 868 -33.07 -7.10 45.90
CA ILE A 868 -32.44 -7.29 47.22
C ILE A 868 -30.94 -6.96 47.19
N GLY A 869 -30.36 -6.85 45.99
CA GLY A 869 -28.99 -6.45 45.70
C GLY A 869 -28.22 -7.54 44.99
N GLY A 870 -27.75 -7.24 43.77
CA GLY A 870 -26.88 -8.09 42.98
C GLY A 870 -27.59 -9.08 42.05
N GLU A 871 -28.92 -9.17 42.06
CA GLU A 871 -29.66 -10.00 41.09
C GLU A 871 -29.82 -9.32 39.73
N SER A 872 -30.05 -10.11 38.68
CA SER A 872 -30.36 -9.59 37.34
C SER A 872 -31.65 -8.75 37.37
N TYR A 873 -31.74 -7.73 36.51
CA TYR A 873 -32.99 -7.00 36.28
C TYR A 873 -34.15 -7.93 35.85
N TYR A 874 -33.81 -9.08 35.26
CA TYR A 874 -34.74 -10.10 34.78
C TYR A 874 -34.90 -11.30 35.75
N ALA A 875 -34.44 -11.19 37.00
CA ALA A 875 -34.44 -12.29 37.96
C ALA A 875 -35.83 -12.96 38.15
N ASN A 876 -35.82 -14.28 38.37
CA ASN A 876 -36.99 -15.16 38.51
C ASN A 876 -37.88 -15.30 37.26
N ASP A 877 -37.35 -15.07 36.07
CA ASP A 877 -37.98 -15.47 34.79
C ASP A 877 -37.61 -16.92 34.36
N GLY A 878 -36.77 -17.59 35.15
CA GLY A 878 -36.35 -18.97 34.95
C GLY A 878 -35.09 -19.16 34.08
N PHE A 879 -34.55 -18.09 33.48
CA PHE A 879 -33.44 -18.18 32.53
C PHE A 879 -32.28 -17.22 32.81
N ASN A 880 -32.54 -16.06 33.42
CA ASN A 880 -31.53 -15.01 33.59
C ASN A 880 -30.91 -14.99 34.99
N LYS A 881 -29.57 -14.95 35.03
CA LYS A 881 -28.76 -14.81 36.24
C LYS A 881 -27.70 -13.74 36.03
N SER A 882 -27.44 -12.94 37.06
CA SER A 882 -26.34 -11.97 37.07
C SER A 882 -25.01 -12.67 37.35
N HIS A 883 -23.96 -12.18 36.69
CA HIS A 883 -22.58 -12.61 36.80
C HIS A 883 -21.63 -11.47 37.16
N ILE A 884 -22.05 -10.22 36.92
CA ILE A 884 -21.34 -8.99 37.27
C ILE A 884 -22.05 -8.36 38.47
N THR A 885 -21.33 -8.14 39.56
CA THR A 885 -21.86 -7.46 40.74
C THR A 885 -22.02 -5.95 40.51
N PRO A 886 -22.89 -5.26 41.29
CA PRO A 886 -23.01 -3.82 41.21
C PRO A 886 -21.68 -3.09 41.42
N GLU A 887 -20.80 -3.60 42.28
CA GLU A 887 -19.50 -2.97 42.54
C GLU A 887 -18.51 -3.15 41.37
N GLU A 888 -18.50 -4.32 40.72
CA GLU A 888 -17.66 -4.55 39.54
C GLU A 888 -18.04 -3.65 38.37
N ILE A 889 -19.34 -3.52 38.07
CA ILE A 889 -19.80 -2.65 36.97
C ILE A 889 -19.56 -1.17 37.27
N LYS A 890 -19.68 -0.78 38.55
CA LYS A 890 -19.36 0.58 39.03
C LYS A 890 -17.90 0.93 38.79
N ASN A 891 -17.00 0.03 39.17
CA ASN A 891 -15.56 0.25 39.01
C ASN A 891 -15.17 0.22 37.53
N ALA A 892 -15.71 -0.69 36.73
CA ALA A 892 -15.46 -0.73 35.30
C ALA A 892 -15.89 0.57 34.59
N LEU A 893 -17.05 1.13 34.94
CA LEU A 893 -17.51 2.42 34.42
C LEU A 893 -16.60 3.58 34.86
N LYS A 894 -16.21 3.66 36.13
CA LYS A 894 -15.28 4.69 36.64
C LYS A 894 -13.92 4.63 35.95
N ASN A 895 -13.34 3.44 35.90
CA ASN A 895 -12.02 3.22 35.31
C ASN A 895 -12.05 3.55 33.82
N SER A 896 -13.10 3.13 33.12
CA SER A 896 -13.29 3.46 31.72
C SER A 896 -13.37 4.97 31.51
N LYS A 897 -14.18 5.67 32.31
CA LYS A 897 -14.29 7.13 32.25
C LYS A 897 -12.95 7.81 32.51
N ASN A 898 -12.29 7.49 33.62
CA ASN A 898 -11.02 8.09 34.03
C ASN A 898 -9.87 7.81 33.05
N ALA A 899 -9.87 6.63 32.42
CA ALA A 899 -8.90 6.31 31.39
C ALA A 899 -9.12 7.16 30.12
N ASN A 900 -10.36 7.61 29.89
CA ASN A 900 -10.77 8.43 28.75
C ASN A 900 -10.78 9.95 29.05
N GLU A 901 -10.64 10.38 30.31
CA GLU A 901 -10.44 11.78 30.71
C GLU A 901 -8.97 12.20 30.63
#